data_AF-A0A7C4A7U3-F1
#
_entry.id   AF-A0A7C4A7U3-F1
#
_cell.length_a   1.000
_cell.length_b   1.000
_cell.length_c   1.000
_cell.angle_alpha   90.00
_cell.angle_beta   90.00
_cell.angle_gamma   90.00
#
_symmetry.space_group_name_H-M   'P 1'
#
loop_
_entity.id
_entity.type
_entity.pdbx_description
1 polymer ?
#
loop_
_entity_poly.entity_id
_entity_poly.type
_entity_poly.pdbx_seq_one_letter_code
_entity_poly.pdbx_strand_id
1 'polypeptide(L)'
;MQMKRPHLSPRLLLFLVAAWCISLLGYAHAGPVAYIDASGGIIVINHPQAVDVLSALSLLSSPPPATPLSLGAVSAIPRGTKLLDFRIEGDRAVVDFSKRLVAGGAGEVKLAGIFDQVKWTLRSWGIDMNVSILADGVPFAEYAEPAPVIEPRSDVGLSTLSGRSVTLSPGHGLVWSGSSWGFQRSPTCGGQLSREDDHNVEICQYIKTYLEQDGMTVKVPRCLDKNYGTCPLVSYPWWQMCSVYWLWHKGYPCTVWGSTTDCTPGSGADEWNDDIRARPLSSDYDGTDIYISFHTNAYSGDCYGTACPTGSDMYYDCSSEHASWCTVSQNLATAVNNALIDAIRNKIPDSDWNNRGIHDSNGAYGEIRIPDRAAILLELGFHDTCDHDVQHLKDNFFRSAAAWGIYKGVCDYFGQTPTWDFYSDELVSHDIPSSLLPGERAYVHITFRNRGVLWNQSRGFKLGAVGDSDPFTSTIRYDVTSEVPPSGTYTFNLTLTAPSTTGTYVTDWRMLREGYQWFGATCSQTITVSGSPDTTPPSVPTNLTCWPPNQTTVNLSWSASTDNRAVAGYKIYRNGSNIGSSETTSYTDTTCSANTTYTYQVSAFDTSGNESSLCTGVVVTTPPNYEVIIDEESCTWYGSWTAATATAPAAYNGDYKYTTSSTSSETAWAKWTPNLNYAGTYDVYVYYRSGTNRTTKAPYTVYYKTGSTTILVNQTVNGGQWNYIATKPFNTGTTGYVKLSNYTGESGLAVIADAVRWKYITYLDSQAPSTPTNLQGTAVSGTQVNLTWTGSTDNIGVAGYKIYRNSSQIGTSATTSYSDTTCTSNTTYTYEVSAYDEAGNESGKSNQAVVTTPARTEYIIDEEAATYQGSWTTSTCDPSLAYNGDYRYYSTASSETAWAKWTPNLEASGNYNVYCMYRSGSNRSAKAPYTVYWNGGSQTVQVNQTANGGTWVTLVTNKPFAAGTTGYTKLGNGTGESSLVVIADAVKYNKQ
;
A
#
# COMPACT_ATOMS: atom_id res chain seq x y z
N MET A 1 36.56 -92.63 -0.05
CA MET A 1 35.10 -92.79 0.06
C MET A 1 34.48 -91.41 0.08
N GLN A 2 33.47 -91.16 -0.75
CA GLN A 2 32.97 -89.83 -1.13
C GLN A 2 32.45 -89.00 0.05
N MET A 3 32.82 -87.71 0.11
CA MET A 3 31.92 -86.66 0.58
C MET A 3 32.05 -85.41 -0.31
N LYS A 4 30.88 -84.90 -0.70
CA LYS A 4 30.65 -83.80 -1.63
C LYS A 4 30.99 -82.44 -1.01
N ARG A 5 31.49 -81.53 -1.84
CA ARG A 5 31.52 -80.07 -1.60
C ARG A 5 30.10 -79.50 -1.53
N PRO A 6 29.96 -78.27 -0.99
CA PRO A 6 29.44 -77.20 -1.84
C PRO A 6 30.42 -76.03 -1.99
N HIS A 7 30.21 -75.31 -3.08
CA HIS A 7 31.06 -74.27 -3.64
C HIS A 7 31.06 -72.96 -2.84
N LEU A 8 32.25 -72.40 -2.60
CA LEU A 8 32.48 -70.98 -2.34
C LEU A 8 32.85 -70.27 -3.66
N SER A 9 32.42 -69.02 -3.81
CA SER A 9 32.52 -68.20 -5.02
C SER A 9 33.94 -67.61 -5.24
N PRO A 10 34.31 -67.24 -6.48
CA PRO A 10 35.70 -67.01 -6.91
C PRO A 10 36.21 -65.58 -6.64
N ARG A 11 35.95 -65.02 -5.46
CA ARG A 11 36.59 -63.74 -5.02
C ARG A 11 37.57 -63.90 -3.86
N LEU A 12 37.81 -65.13 -3.40
CA LEU A 12 38.77 -65.45 -2.34
C LEU A 12 40.08 -66.09 -2.83
N LEU A 13 40.34 -66.07 -4.14
CA LEU A 13 41.52 -66.71 -4.77
C LEU A 13 42.56 -65.71 -5.31
N LEU A 14 42.49 -64.43 -4.91
CA LEU A 14 43.49 -63.43 -5.32
C LEU A 14 44.23 -62.75 -4.17
N PHE A 15 44.02 -63.16 -2.92
CA PHE A 15 44.72 -62.60 -1.75
C PHE A 15 45.50 -63.62 -0.91
N LEU A 16 45.44 -64.91 -1.27
CA LEU A 16 46.18 -65.98 -0.60
C LEU A 16 47.18 -66.67 -1.53
N VAL A 17 47.86 -65.87 -2.37
CA VAL A 17 49.22 -66.17 -2.83
C VAL A 17 50.14 -65.19 -2.11
N ALA A 18 50.12 -65.36 -0.79
CA ALA A 18 51.13 -64.89 0.14
C ALA A 18 52.51 -65.25 -0.46
N ALA A 19 53.35 -64.24 -0.63
CA ALA A 19 54.34 -63.95 0.40
C ALA A 19 55.27 -65.16 0.70
N TRP A 20 55.70 -65.85 -0.36
CA TRP A 20 56.85 -66.76 -0.35
C TRP A 20 57.77 -66.45 -1.54
N CYS A 21 58.17 -65.19 -1.69
CA CYS A 21 59.33 -64.74 -2.47
C CYS A 21 59.48 -63.23 -2.25
N ILE A 22 60.21 -62.85 -1.20
CA ILE A 22 61.10 -61.67 -1.07
C ILE A 22 61.62 -61.79 0.38
N SER A 23 62.53 -62.74 0.57
CA SER A 23 63.42 -62.82 1.74
C SER A 23 64.83 -62.72 1.19
N LEU A 24 65.25 -61.49 0.90
CA LEU A 24 66.64 -61.10 0.63
C LEU A 24 66.64 -59.57 0.47
N LEU A 25 66.63 -58.87 1.61
CA LEU A 25 67.12 -57.50 1.87
C LEU A 25 66.73 -57.18 3.32
N GLY A 26 67.72 -56.98 4.19
CA GLY A 26 67.53 -56.85 5.64
C GLY A 26 66.69 -55.63 6.06
N TYR A 27 65.38 -55.80 6.18
CA TYR A 27 64.46 -54.85 6.81
C TYR A 27 64.01 -55.39 8.17
N ALA A 28 64.11 -54.53 9.18
CA ALA A 28 63.67 -54.78 10.55
C ALA A 28 62.21 -55.27 10.62
N HIS A 29 61.92 -56.23 11.50
CA HIS A 29 60.57 -56.70 11.80
C HIS A 29 59.69 -55.53 12.25
N ALA A 30 58.75 -55.08 11.41
CA ALA A 30 57.74 -54.10 11.78
C ALA A 30 56.45 -54.82 12.22
N GLY A 31 56.05 -54.65 13.48
CA GLY A 31 54.84 -55.25 14.06
C GLY A 31 53.71 -54.24 14.29
N PRO A 32 52.47 -54.70 14.47
CA PRO A 32 51.29 -53.82 14.50
C PRO A 32 51.17 -53.00 15.79
N VAL A 33 50.84 -51.72 15.67
CA VAL A 33 50.47 -50.80 16.76
C VAL A 33 49.22 -50.03 16.35
N ALA A 34 48.23 -49.95 17.24
CA ALA A 34 46.99 -49.22 16.98
C ALA A 34 47.14 -47.73 17.33
N TYR A 35 46.44 -46.90 16.55
CA TYR A 35 46.32 -45.45 16.68
C TYR A 35 44.86 -45.05 16.46
N ILE A 36 44.51 -43.82 16.80
CA ILE A 36 43.17 -43.26 16.59
C ILE A 36 43.17 -42.24 15.45
N ASP A 37 42.10 -42.16 14.68
CA ASP A 37 41.88 -41.10 13.69
C ASP A 37 41.13 -39.88 14.27
N ALA A 38 40.92 -38.86 13.44
CA ALA A 38 40.22 -37.63 13.82
C ALA A 38 38.75 -37.83 14.25
N SER A 39 38.14 -38.98 13.94
CA SER A 39 36.79 -39.38 14.36
C SER A 39 36.76 -40.37 15.53
N GLY A 40 37.92 -40.73 16.09
CA GLY A 40 38.06 -41.72 17.16
C GLY A 40 38.10 -43.18 16.68
N GLY A 41 38.12 -43.42 15.37
CA GLY A 41 38.24 -44.75 14.78
C GLY A 41 39.64 -45.33 14.93
N ILE A 42 39.75 -46.67 14.99
CA ILE A 42 41.03 -47.36 15.19
C ILE A 42 41.73 -47.68 13.87
N ILE A 43 43.00 -47.29 13.78
CA ILE A 43 43.89 -47.58 12.66
C ILE A 43 45.09 -48.38 13.17
N VAL A 44 45.30 -49.59 12.64
CA VAL A 44 46.47 -50.43 12.98
C VAL A 44 47.56 -50.22 11.94
N ILE A 45 48.76 -49.84 12.39
CA ILE A 45 49.91 -49.52 11.54
C ILE A 45 51.12 -50.34 11.98
N ASN A 46 51.86 -50.93 11.04
CA ASN A 46 53.11 -51.63 11.37
C ASN A 46 54.21 -50.64 11.74
N HIS A 47 54.68 -50.71 12.98
CA HIS A 47 55.73 -49.87 13.52
C HIS A 47 57.09 -50.60 13.46
N PRO A 48 58.15 -50.02 12.84
CA PRO A 48 59.45 -50.69 12.68
C PRO A 48 60.17 -51.08 13.98
N GLN A 49 59.80 -50.44 15.10
CA GLN A 49 60.35 -50.70 16.42
C GLN A 49 59.49 -51.66 17.27
N ALA A 50 58.32 -52.08 16.78
CA ALA A 50 57.44 -53.03 17.47
C ALA A 50 57.82 -54.46 17.06
N VAL A 51 58.78 -55.05 17.76
CA VAL A 51 59.30 -56.40 17.46
C VAL A 51 58.65 -57.49 18.32
N ASP A 52 57.95 -57.11 19.38
CA ASP A 52 57.14 -57.93 20.29
C ASP A 52 56.02 -57.09 20.93
N VAL A 53 55.13 -57.72 21.71
CA VAL A 53 54.00 -57.02 22.34
C VAL A 53 54.44 -55.95 23.35
N LEU A 54 55.56 -56.14 24.07
CA LEU A 54 56.06 -55.18 25.05
C LEU A 54 56.57 -53.91 24.37
N SER A 55 57.36 -54.07 23.30
CA SER A 55 57.81 -52.97 22.47
C SER A 55 56.64 -52.27 21.78
N ALA A 56 55.63 -52.99 21.30
CA ALA A 56 54.39 -52.40 20.74
C ALA A 56 53.62 -51.55 21.77
N LEU A 57 53.41 -52.05 22.99
CA LEU A 57 52.77 -51.30 24.08
C LEU A 57 53.58 -50.06 24.49
N SER A 58 54.91 -50.16 24.51
CA SER A 58 55.80 -49.03 24.84
C SER A 58 55.75 -47.91 23.79
N LEU A 59 55.38 -48.25 22.55
CA LEU A 59 55.26 -47.32 21.43
C LEU A 59 53.91 -46.63 21.34
N LEU A 60 52.93 -47.05 22.14
CA LEU A 60 51.57 -46.49 22.09
C LEU A 60 51.55 -44.98 22.34
N SER A 61 52.48 -44.42 23.12
CA SER A 61 52.58 -42.96 23.36
C SER A 61 53.42 -42.21 22.31
N SER A 62 53.94 -42.91 21.30
CA SER A 62 54.72 -42.34 20.19
C SER A 62 53.81 -42.01 19.00
N PRO A 63 54.15 -41.01 18.17
CA PRO A 63 53.42 -40.76 16.94
C PRO A 63 53.54 -41.95 15.97
N PRO A 64 52.56 -42.17 15.09
CA PRO A 64 52.63 -43.26 14.11
C PRO A 64 53.80 -43.05 13.13
N PRO A 65 54.35 -44.13 12.54
CA PRO A 65 55.41 -44.03 11.55
C PRO A 65 54.89 -43.36 10.29
N ALA A 66 55.68 -42.43 9.72
CA ALA A 66 55.31 -41.66 8.53
C ALA A 66 55.09 -42.59 7.31
N THR A 67 53.83 -42.96 7.08
CA THR A 67 53.37 -43.84 6.00
C THR A 67 52.09 -43.27 5.41
N PRO A 68 51.69 -43.66 4.18
CA PRO A 68 50.40 -43.23 3.62
C PRO A 68 49.20 -43.62 4.49
N LEU A 69 49.31 -44.69 5.29
CA LEU A 69 48.30 -45.15 6.24
C LEU A 69 48.29 -44.36 7.56
N SER A 70 49.33 -43.57 7.85
CA SER A 70 49.40 -42.73 9.06
C SER A 70 48.82 -41.33 8.87
N LEU A 71 48.26 -41.02 7.70
CA LEU A 71 47.71 -39.70 7.39
C LEU A 71 46.45 -39.46 8.25
N GLY A 72 46.56 -38.60 9.26
CA GLY A 72 45.47 -38.30 10.19
C GLY A 72 45.37 -39.21 11.42
N ALA A 73 46.26 -40.20 11.56
CA ALA A 73 46.35 -41.04 12.75
C ALA A 73 47.18 -40.35 13.84
N VAL A 74 46.73 -40.43 15.10
CA VAL A 74 47.41 -39.92 16.28
C VAL A 74 47.33 -40.91 17.43
N SER A 75 48.21 -40.75 18.42
CA SER A 75 48.11 -41.51 19.67
C SER A 75 47.08 -40.86 20.60
N ALA A 76 46.16 -41.67 21.15
CA ALA A 76 45.30 -41.30 22.26
C ALA A 76 46.08 -41.24 23.58
N ILE A 77 47.14 -42.04 23.71
CA ILE A 77 48.03 -42.01 24.89
C ILE A 77 48.91 -40.74 24.84
N PRO A 78 48.91 -39.90 25.90
CA PRO A 78 49.71 -38.68 25.93
C PRO A 78 51.20 -38.94 25.71
N ARG A 79 51.83 -38.10 24.88
CA ARG A 79 53.26 -38.23 24.56
C ARG A 79 54.13 -38.21 25.82
N GLY A 80 55.04 -39.18 25.91
CA GLY A 80 55.94 -39.34 27.05
C GLY A 80 55.37 -40.16 28.21
N THR A 81 54.17 -40.72 28.06
CA THR A 81 53.65 -41.77 28.96
C THR A 81 54.49 -43.03 28.80
N LYS A 82 54.95 -43.59 29.93
CA LYS A 82 55.79 -44.80 29.94
C LYS A 82 54.95 -46.02 30.29
N LEU A 83 55.23 -47.16 29.64
CA LEU A 83 54.77 -48.47 30.10
C LEU A 83 55.57 -48.82 31.37
N LEU A 84 54.86 -49.14 32.46
CA LEU A 84 55.44 -49.54 33.74
C LEU A 84 55.42 -51.06 33.90
N ASP A 85 54.30 -51.68 33.56
CA ASP A 85 54.11 -53.13 33.68
C ASP A 85 53.14 -53.66 32.63
N PHE A 86 53.35 -54.92 32.24
CA PHE A 86 52.42 -55.69 31.41
C PHE A 86 52.42 -57.14 31.88
N ARG A 87 51.24 -57.64 32.25
CA ARG A 87 51.07 -59.00 32.74
C ARG A 87 49.69 -59.56 32.39
N ILE A 88 49.58 -60.88 32.38
CA ILE A 88 48.30 -61.57 32.21
C ILE A 88 47.86 -62.10 33.57
N GLU A 89 46.67 -61.72 34.01
CA GLU A 89 46.05 -62.16 35.26
C GLU A 89 44.73 -62.88 34.95
N GLY A 90 44.76 -64.22 34.97
CA GLY A 90 43.55 -65.02 34.71
C GLY A 90 42.98 -64.77 33.32
N ASP A 91 41.82 -64.13 33.25
CA ASP A 91 41.07 -63.82 32.03
C ASP A 91 41.35 -62.43 31.47
N ARG A 92 42.30 -61.67 32.05
CA ARG A 92 42.59 -60.29 31.64
C ARG A 92 44.08 -60.00 31.44
N ALA A 93 44.38 -59.12 30.49
CA ALA A 93 45.66 -58.45 30.30
C ALA A 93 45.68 -57.15 31.09
N VAL A 94 46.68 -56.99 31.96
CA VAL A 94 46.87 -55.80 32.79
C VAL A 94 48.02 -54.98 32.22
N VAL A 95 47.74 -53.73 31.85
CA VAL A 95 48.71 -52.77 31.29
C VAL A 95 48.79 -51.56 32.21
N ASP A 96 49.93 -51.37 32.87
CA ASP A 96 50.14 -50.23 33.76
C ASP A 96 51.03 -49.20 33.07
N PHE A 97 50.56 -47.96 33.02
CA PHE A 97 51.30 -46.83 32.47
C PHE A 97 51.61 -45.81 33.57
N SER A 98 52.61 -44.96 33.35
CA SER A 98 52.91 -43.85 34.26
C SER A 98 51.70 -42.91 34.43
N LYS A 99 51.56 -42.27 35.60
CA LYS A 99 50.51 -41.30 35.95
C LYS A 99 50.25 -40.18 34.91
N ARG A 100 51.20 -39.94 34.01
CA ARG A 100 51.05 -39.04 32.86
C ARG A 100 49.92 -39.45 31.90
N LEU A 101 49.48 -40.71 31.94
CA LEU A 101 48.34 -41.22 31.16
C LEU A 101 47.08 -40.34 31.33
N VAL A 102 46.86 -39.84 32.55
CA VAL A 102 45.70 -38.99 32.92
C VAL A 102 46.05 -37.49 33.03
N ALA A 103 47.23 -37.06 32.56
CA ALA A 103 47.62 -35.65 32.61
C ALA A 103 46.69 -34.79 31.76
N GLY A 104 46.17 -33.70 32.32
CA GLY A 104 45.26 -32.76 31.65
C GLY A 104 43.78 -33.17 31.66
N GLY A 105 43.33 -33.91 32.67
CA GLY A 105 41.93 -34.32 32.83
C GLY A 105 41.62 -35.69 32.21
N ALA A 106 40.57 -36.33 32.72
CA ALA A 106 40.16 -37.71 32.42
C ALA A 106 38.70 -37.76 31.91
N GLY A 107 38.38 -36.90 30.94
CA GLY A 107 37.08 -36.94 30.25
C GLY A 107 36.90 -38.25 29.47
N GLU A 108 35.68 -38.78 29.45
CA GLU A 108 35.36 -40.13 28.98
C GLU A 108 35.82 -40.43 27.54
N VAL A 109 35.71 -39.46 26.61
CA VAL A 109 36.20 -39.59 25.22
C VAL A 109 37.70 -39.88 25.14
N LYS A 110 38.48 -39.22 26.01
CA LYS A 110 39.93 -39.42 26.11
C LYS A 110 40.25 -40.78 26.73
N LEU A 111 39.47 -41.21 27.72
CA LEU A 111 39.63 -42.52 28.35
C LEU A 111 39.29 -43.67 27.37
N ALA A 112 38.19 -43.55 26.62
CA ALA A 112 37.79 -44.52 25.61
C ALA A 112 38.85 -44.67 24.50
N GLY A 113 39.37 -43.56 23.97
CA GLY A 113 40.43 -43.59 22.96
C GLY A 113 41.72 -44.27 23.46
N ILE A 114 42.10 -44.05 24.72
CA ILE A 114 43.24 -44.73 25.36
C ILE A 114 42.96 -46.23 25.48
N PHE A 115 41.76 -46.60 25.92
CA PHE A 115 41.37 -47.99 26.10
C PHE A 115 41.38 -48.76 24.78
N ASP A 116 40.76 -48.20 23.74
CA ASP A 116 40.69 -48.83 22.42
C ASP A 116 42.06 -48.95 21.78
N GLN A 117 42.92 -47.93 21.89
CA GLN A 117 44.28 -47.99 21.36
C GLN A 117 45.10 -49.12 21.99
N VAL A 118 44.99 -49.31 23.32
CA VAL A 118 45.67 -50.41 24.03
C VAL A 118 45.08 -51.76 23.64
N LYS A 119 43.75 -51.89 23.68
CA LYS A 119 43.03 -53.14 23.40
C LYS A 119 43.28 -53.63 21.98
N TRP A 120 43.19 -52.76 20.97
CA TRP A 120 43.43 -53.13 19.58
C TRP A 120 44.89 -53.45 19.27
N THR A 121 45.82 -52.82 20.00
CA THR A 121 47.23 -53.22 19.91
C THR A 121 47.42 -54.63 20.45
N LEU A 122 46.96 -54.93 21.67
CA LEU A 122 47.05 -56.28 22.25
C LEU A 122 46.40 -57.34 21.35
N ARG A 123 45.21 -57.05 20.81
CA ARG A 123 44.48 -57.94 19.90
C ARG A 123 45.27 -58.24 18.63
N SER A 124 45.97 -57.24 18.08
CA SER A 124 46.81 -57.39 16.89
C SER A 124 48.03 -58.30 17.13
N TRP A 125 48.39 -58.54 18.39
CA TRP A 125 49.41 -59.50 18.83
C TRP A 125 48.83 -60.83 19.34
N GLY A 126 47.54 -61.10 19.08
CA GLY A 126 46.88 -62.35 19.45
C GLY A 126 46.43 -62.43 20.91
N ILE A 127 46.46 -61.32 21.64
CA ILE A 127 45.99 -61.23 23.03
C ILE A 127 44.57 -60.66 23.00
N ASP A 128 43.58 -61.53 22.73
CA ASP A 128 42.14 -61.18 22.68
C ASP A 128 41.46 -61.61 23.99
N MET A 129 41.59 -60.78 25.02
CA MET A 129 41.04 -61.00 26.37
C MET A 129 40.66 -59.68 27.03
N ASN A 130 40.08 -59.72 28.24
CA ASN A 130 39.73 -58.50 28.98
C ASN A 130 40.97 -57.64 29.21
N VAL A 131 40.86 -56.31 29.13
CA VAL A 131 42.01 -55.41 29.35
C VAL A 131 41.74 -54.56 30.58
N SER A 132 42.69 -54.50 31.50
CA SER A 132 42.70 -53.57 32.63
C SER A 132 43.86 -52.60 32.45
N ILE A 133 43.53 -51.30 32.38
CA ILE A 133 44.52 -50.23 32.27
C ILE A 133 44.67 -49.58 33.64
N LEU A 134 45.91 -49.37 34.05
CA LEU A 134 46.25 -48.63 35.26
C LEU A 134 47.10 -47.41 34.93
N ALA A 135 46.98 -46.40 35.77
CA ALA A 135 47.87 -45.26 35.81
C ALA A 135 48.61 -45.27 37.16
N ASP A 136 49.86 -45.73 37.17
CA ASP A 136 50.72 -45.81 38.35
C ASP A 136 50.07 -46.66 39.47
N GLY A 137 49.57 -47.85 39.08
CA GLY A 137 48.90 -48.79 39.99
C GLY A 137 47.45 -48.46 40.35
N VAL A 138 46.87 -47.36 39.87
CA VAL A 138 45.46 -47.00 40.10
C VAL A 138 44.59 -47.35 38.88
N PRO A 139 43.43 -48.03 39.06
CA PRO A 139 42.54 -48.34 37.95
C PRO A 139 42.08 -47.09 37.21
N PHE A 140 42.15 -47.15 35.88
CA PHE A 140 41.88 -46.01 35.00
C PHE A 140 40.45 -45.44 35.13
N ALA A 141 39.47 -46.27 35.53
CA ALA A 141 38.07 -45.88 35.75
C ALA A 141 37.85 -44.98 36.97
N GLU A 142 38.75 -45.01 37.97
CA GLU A 142 38.62 -44.17 39.18
C GLU A 142 38.90 -42.68 38.92
N TYR A 143 39.32 -42.33 37.70
CA TYR A 143 39.59 -40.95 37.29
C TYR A 143 38.46 -40.31 36.47
N ALA A 144 37.36 -41.01 36.17
CA ALA A 144 36.21 -40.42 35.48
C ALA A 144 35.48 -39.40 36.38
N GLU A 145 35.07 -38.25 35.85
CA GLU A 145 34.36 -37.24 36.64
C GLU A 145 32.92 -37.71 36.99
N PRO A 146 32.45 -37.52 38.24
CA PRO A 146 31.08 -37.85 38.62
C PRO A 146 30.06 -36.86 38.03
N ALA A 147 28.83 -37.32 37.80
CA ALA A 147 27.73 -36.47 37.36
C ALA A 147 27.47 -35.33 38.36
N PRO A 148 27.14 -34.11 37.90
CA PRO A 148 26.87 -32.98 38.78
C PRO A 148 25.64 -33.25 39.66
N VAL A 149 25.77 -32.99 40.97
CA VAL A 149 24.65 -32.99 41.91
C VAL A 149 23.79 -31.77 41.62
N ILE A 150 22.51 -31.97 41.34
CA ILE A 150 21.53 -30.90 41.11
C ILE A 150 20.73 -30.72 42.39
N GLU A 151 21.00 -29.65 43.12
CA GLU A 151 20.14 -29.25 44.23
C GLU A 151 18.77 -28.81 43.68
N PRO A 152 17.65 -29.08 44.36
CA PRO A 152 16.35 -28.52 44.03
C PRO A 152 16.44 -27.00 43.96
N ARG A 153 16.51 -26.47 42.74
CA ARG A 153 16.53 -25.03 42.50
C ARG A 153 15.21 -24.45 42.98
N SER A 154 15.25 -23.75 44.10
CA SER A 154 14.13 -22.94 44.61
C SER A 154 13.95 -21.66 43.78
N ASP A 155 14.25 -21.68 42.48
CA ASP A 155 14.48 -20.51 41.63
C ASP A 155 13.14 -19.85 41.25
N VAL A 156 12.58 -19.15 42.23
CA VAL A 156 11.73 -17.97 42.05
C VAL A 156 12.64 -16.87 41.49
N GLY A 157 12.74 -16.73 40.17
CA GLY A 157 13.65 -15.72 39.58
C GLY A 157 13.66 -15.51 38.07
N LEU A 158 12.93 -16.29 37.25
CA LEU A 158 12.79 -16.04 35.81
C LEU A 158 11.32 -15.89 35.42
N SER A 159 11.01 -14.83 34.66
CA SER A 159 9.65 -14.41 34.29
C SER A 159 9.14 -15.00 32.97
N THR A 160 9.80 -16.01 32.39
CA THR A 160 9.42 -16.71 31.13
C THR A 160 9.91 -18.16 31.14
N LEU A 161 9.54 -18.98 30.15
CA LEU A 161 10.12 -20.32 29.93
C LEU A 161 11.55 -20.26 29.35
N SER A 162 12.01 -19.09 28.89
CA SER A 162 13.35 -18.90 28.36
C SER A 162 14.41 -19.12 29.45
N GLY A 163 15.44 -19.90 29.12
CA GLY A 163 16.48 -20.30 30.07
C GLY A 163 16.10 -21.50 30.95
N ARG A 164 14.89 -22.05 30.79
CA ARG A 164 14.49 -23.34 31.37
C ARG A 164 14.65 -24.47 30.36
N SER A 165 14.58 -25.69 30.86
CA SER A 165 14.89 -26.90 30.12
C SER A 165 14.05 -28.10 30.58
N VAL A 166 13.66 -28.96 29.64
CA VAL A 166 12.88 -30.17 29.91
C VAL A 166 13.43 -31.33 29.10
N THR A 167 13.42 -32.51 29.72
CA THR A 167 13.53 -33.76 28.97
C THR A 167 12.13 -34.25 28.65
N LEU A 168 11.80 -34.29 27.36
CA LEU A 168 10.55 -34.82 26.84
C LEU A 168 10.81 -36.22 26.28
N SER A 169 10.34 -37.23 26.99
CA SER A 169 10.68 -38.62 26.76
C SER A 169 9.50 -39.40 26.15
N PRO A 170 9.48 -39.65 24.83
CA PRO A 170 8.51 -40.56 24.24
C PRO A 170 8.84 -42.00 24.65
N GLY A 171 7.89 -42.68 25.31
CA GLY A 171 8.03 -44.07 25.71
C GLY A 171 8.17 -45.02 24.53
N HIS A 172 8.82 -46.16 24.79
CA HIS A 172 9.06 -47.29 23.88
C HIS A 172 10.00 -47.01 22.70
N GLY A 173 10.02 -47.95 21.75
CA GLY A 173 10.80 -47.96 20.52
C GLY A 173 11.12 -49.38 20.04
N LEU A 174 11.84 -49.46 18.92
CA LEU A 174 12.46 -50.69 18.43
C LEU A 174 13.70 -51.00 19.27
N VAL A 175 13.73 -52.19 19.87
CA VAL A 175 14.79 -52.65 20.77
C VAL A 175 15.23 -54.07 20.43
N TRP A 176 16.48 -54.40 20.76
CA TRP A 176 17.03 -55.75 20.67
C TRP A 176 16.65 -56.56 21.92
N SER A 177 16.07 -57.73 21.71
CA SER A 177 15.64 -58.65 22.78
C SER A 177 16.74 -59.62 23.26
N GLY A 178 17.99 -59.43 22.82
CA GLY A 178 19.05 -60.43 22.97
C GLY A 178 19.08 -61.48 21.85
N SER A 179 18.03 -61.59 21.04
CA SER A 179 17.94 -62.57 19.94
C SER A 179 17.29 -62.06 18.65
N SER A 180 16.44 -61.02 18.74
CA SER A 180 15.78 -60.39 17.59
C SER A 180 15.46 -58.93 17.87
N TRP A 181 15.30 -58.15 16.81
CA TRP A 181 14.81 -56.78 16.88
C TRP A 181 13.28 -56.76 16.86
N GLY A 182 12.67 -56.05 17.80
CA GLY A 182 11.22 -55.95 17.92
C GLY A 182 10.78 -54.62 18.54
N PHE A 183 9.58 -54.18 18.20
CA PHE A 183 8.96 -53.04 18.87
C PHE A 183 8.49 -53.46 20.26
N GLN A 184 8.63 -52.57 21.24
CA GLN A 184 8.23 -52.86 22.61
C GLN A 184 6.70 -53.01 22.76
N ARG A 185 5.93 -52.43 21.83
CA ARG A 185 4.48 -52.57 21.73
C ARG A 185 4.03 -53.03 20.35
N SER A 186 2.99 -53.86 20.35
CA SER A 186 2.33 -54.33 19.13
C SER A 186 1.30 -53.29 18.65
N PRO A 187 1.08 -53.16 17.34
CA PRO A 187 -0.05 -52.38 16.82
C PRO A 187 -1.39 -53.00 17.21
N THR A 188 -2.36 -52.15 17.55
CA THR A 188 -3.75 -52.50 17.87
C THR A 188 -4.72 -51.89 16.86
N CYS A 189 -6.02 -52.22 16.95
CA CYS A 189 -7.09 -51.58 16.19
C CYS A 189 -6.85 -51.50 14.68
N GLY A 190 -6.35 -52.60 14.10
CA GLY A 190 -6.26 -52.80 12.65
C GLY A 190 -5.18 -52.03 11.87
N GLY A 191 -4.14 -51.47 12.49
CA GLY A 191 -3.04 -50.88 11.70
C GLY A 191 -1.86 -50.28 12.48
N GLN A 192 -0.74 -50.09 11.76
CA GLN A 192 0.53 -49.58 12.30
C GLN A 192 0.42 -48.21 12.99
N LEU A 193 -0.53 -47.36 12.58
CA LEU A 193 -0.80 -46.03 13.18
C LEU A 193 -1.56 -46.07 14.52
N SER A 194 -1.74 -47.25 15.12
CA SER A 194 -2.29 -47.40 16.49
C SER A 194 -1.26 -47.90 17.50
N ARG A 195 0.02 -47.97 17.11
CA ARG A 195 1.08 -48.42 18.02
C ARG A 195 1.48 -47.27 18.96
N GLU A 196 1.53 -47.55 20.26
CA GLU A 196 1.95 -46.62 21.31
C GLU A 196 3.22 -45.82 20.94
N ASP A 197 4.25 -46.50 20.43
CA ASP A 197 5.53 -45.90 20.03
C ASP A 197 5.37 -44.75 19.02
N ASP A 198 4.38 -44.85 18.12
CA ASP A 198 4.15 -43.91 17.03
C ASP A 198 3.36 -42.69 17.54
N HIS A 199 2.33 -42.91 18.38
CA HIS A 199 1.60 -41.84 19.04
C HIS A 199 2.50 -40.98 19.92
N ASN A 200 3.38 -41.64 20.70
CA ASN A 200 4.29 -40.95 21.61
C ASN A 200 5.22 -39.97 20.88
N VAL A 201 5.80 -40.38 19.74
CA VAL A 201 6.66 -39.50 18.94
C VAL A 201 5.88 -38.34 18.32
N GLU A 202 4.72 -38.61 17.73
CA GLU A 202 3.93 -37.59 17.03
C GLU A 202 3.41 -36.51 17.97
N ILE A 203 3.00 -36.87 19.18
CA ILE A 203 2.55 -35.91 20.18
C ILE A 203 3.74 -35.14 20.76
N CYS A 204 4.85 -35.82 21.05
CA CYS A 204 6.06 -35.17 21.54
C CYS A 204 6.64 -34.16 20.53
N GLN A 205 6.48 -34.38 19.22
CA GLN A 205 6.85 -33.38 18.20
C GLN A 205 6.11 -32.06 18.40
N TYR A 206 4.80 -32.10 18.67
CA TYR A 206 4.01 -30.89 18.94
C TYR A 206 4.41 -30.25 20.27
N ILE A 207 4.53 -31.03 21.35
CA ILE A 207 4.91 -30.51 22.68
C ILE A 207 6.27 -29.79 22.58
N LYS A 208 7.27 -30.44 21.95
CA LYS A 208 8.59 -29.85 21.69
C LYS A 208 8.47 -28.51 20.95
N THR A 209 7.66 -28.48 19.88
CA THR A 209 7.48 -27.27 19.06
C THR A 209 6.88 -26.12 19.86
N TYR A 210 5.89 -26.36 20.74
CA TYR A 210 5.34 -25.29 21.57
C TYR A 210 6.33 -24.77 22.61
N LEU A 211 7.00 -25.67 23.32
CA LEU A 211 7.96 -25.31 24.36
C LEU A 211 9.15 -24.53 23.79
N GLU A 212 9.69 -24.93 22.64
CA GLU A 212 10.79 -24.22 21.96
C GLU A 212 10.34 -22.86 21.42
N GLN A 213 9.11 -22.75 20.91
CA GLN A 213 8.55 -21.46 20.49
C GLN A 213 8.38 -20.46 21.65
N ASP A 214 8.24 -20.96 22.88
CA ASP A 214 8.18 -20.17 24.11
C ASP A 214 9.55 -20.02 24.78
N GLY A 215 10.62 -20.48 24.10
CA GLY A 215 12.01 -20.27 24.48
C GLY A 215 12.61 -21.33 25.41
N MET A 216 11.89 -22.40 25.73
CA MET A 216 12.38 -23.50 26.56
C MET A 216 13.33 -24.41 25.78
N THR A 217 14.41 -24.88 26.41
CA THR A 217 15.33 -25.87 25.83
C THR A 217 14.76 -27.27 26.00
N VAL A 218 14.45 -27.96 24.89
CA VAL A 218 13.89 -29.31 24.95
C VAL A 218 14.95 -30.36 24.59
N LYS A 219 15.18 -31.29 25.52
CA LYS A 219 16.01 -32.49 25.32
C LYS A 219 15.11 -33.68 25.04
N VAL A 220 15.53 -34.55 24.13
CA VAL A 220 14.76 -35.73 23.72
C VAL A 220 15.66 -36.97 23.73
N PRO A 221 15.37 -37.98 24.57
CA PRO A 221 16.16 -39.21 24.64
C PRO A 221 15.92 -40.15 23.46
N ARG A 222 15.03 -39.78 22.54
CA ARG A 222 14.71 -40.50 21.31
C ARG A 222 14.60 -39.53 20.13
N CYS A 223 14.85 -40.01 18.93
CA CYS A 223 14.70 -39.20 17.72
C CYS A 223 13.22 -38.87 17.46
N LEU A 224 12.86 -37.59 17.44
CA LEU A 224 11.53 -37.15 17.01
C LEU A 224 11.47 -36.86 15.50
N ASP A 225 12.58 -36.53 14.84
CA ASP A 225 12.56 -36.17 13.42
C ASP A 225 12.43 -37.41 12.54
N LYS A 226 11.29 -37.53 11.85
CA LYS A 226 11.01 -38.65 10.95
C LYS A 226 11.89 -38.66 9.68
N ASN A 227 12.55 -37.54 9.37
CA ASN A 227 13.42 -37.38 8.21
C ASN A 227 14.92 -37.52 8.54
N TYR A 228 15.28 -37.78 9.80
CA TYR A 228 16.68 -37.83 10.24
C TYR A 228 17.53 -38.92 9.56
N GLY A 229 16.88 -39.95 9.00
CA GLY A 229 17.53 -41.06 8.30
C GLY A 229 17.42 -42.38 9.06
N THR A 230 18.25 -43.36 8.70
CA THR A 230 18.20 -44.74 9.21
C THR A 230 19.35 -45.06 10.18
N CYS A 231 19.06 -45.92 11.16
CA CYS A 231 20.02 -46.48 12.09
C CYS A 231 20.91 -47.51 11.37
N PRO A 232 22.25 -47.36 11.42
CA PRO A 232 23.17 -48.24 10.70
C PRO A 232 23.21 -49.66 11.27
N LEU A 233 22.75 -49.88 12.51
CA LEU A 233 22.71 -51.20 13.14
C LEU A 233 21.60 -52.10 12.57
N VAL A 234 20.47 -51.52 12.15
CA VAL A 234 19.24 -52.26 11.84
C VAL A 234 18.50 -51.80 10.59
N SER A 235 18.99 -50.76 9.90
CA SER A 235 18.34 -50.15 8.73
C SER A 235 16.92 -49.60 8.94
N TYR A 236 16.43 -49.55 10.18
CA TYR A 236 15.19 -48.87 10.55
C TYR A 236 15.42 -47.35 10.71
N PRO A 237 14.43 -46.50 10.39
CA PRO A 237 14.47 -45.08 10.69
C PRO A 237 14.79 -44.77 12.16
N TRP A 238 15.61 -43.74 12.40
CA TRP A 238 16.02 -43.36 13.75
C TRP A 238 14.85 -43.02 14.68
N TRP A 239 13.77 -42.44 14.15
CA TRP A 239 12.58 -42.11 14.94
C TRP A 239 11.83 -43.32 15.51
N GLN A 240 12.10 -44.51 14.96
CA GLN A 240 11.53 -45.78 15.43
C GLN A 240 12.40 -46.47 16.48
N MET A 241 13.68 -46.10 16.62
CA MET A 241 14.58 -46.73 17.60
C MET A 241 14.24 -46.29 19.03
N CYS A 242 14.44 -47.17 20.01
CA CYS A 242 14.30 -46.83 21.43
C CYS A 242 15.48 -45.94 21.92
N SER A 243 15.43 -45.51 23.19
CA SER A 243 16.30 -44.46 23.71
C SER A 243 17.76 -44.88 23.80
N VAL A 244 18.04 -46.16 24.10
CA VAL A 244 19.39 -46.74 24.22
C VAL A 244 20.26 -46.38 23.01
N TYR A 245 19.77 -46.72 21.81
CA TYR A 245 20.54 -46.52 20.58
C TYR A 245 20.61 -45.07 20.15
N TRP A 246 19.57 -44.29 20.43
CA TRP A 246 19.60 -42.87 20.10
C TRP A 246 20.63 -42.13 20.96
N LEU A 247 20.64 -42.38 22.27
CA LEU A 247 21.60 -41.77 23.20
C LEU A 247 23.03 -42.23 22.90
N TRP A 248 23.24 -43.51 22.58
CA TRP A 248 24.52 -43.99 22.05
C TRP A 248 24.94 -43.23 20.78
N HIS A 249 24.03 -43.11 19.79
CA HIS A 249 24.30 -42.40 18.54
C HIS A 249 24.61 -40.93 18.74
N LYS A 250 24.04 -40.32 19.79
CA LYS A 250 24.33 -38.95 20.20
C LYS A 250 25.60 -38.82 21.08
N GLY A 251 26.28 -39.91 21.37
CA GLY A 251 27.55 -39.94 22.10
C GLY A 251 27.39 -39.76 23.61
N TYR A 252 26.23 -40.10 24.18
CA TYR A 252 26.05 -40.08 25.63
C TYR A 252 26.94 -41.15 26.28
N PRO A 253 27.37 -40.95 27.55
CA PRO A 253 28.12 -41.93 28.32
C PRO A 253 27.44 -43.29 28.37
N CYS A 254 28.22 -44.36 28.35
CA CYS A 254 27.69 -45.72 28.48
C CYS A 254 26.86 -45.88 29.76
N THR A 255 27.30 -45.25 30.86
CA THR A 255 26.59 -45.22 32.14
C THR A 255 25.18 -44.61 32.07
N VAL A 256 24.89 -43.80 31.06
CA VAL A 256 23.56 -43.22 30.81
C VAL A 256 22.68 -44.21 30.04
N TRP A 257 23.18 -44.81 28.95
CA TRP A 257 22.32 -45.56 28.02
C TRP A 257 22.40 -47.09 28.12
N GLY A 258 23.40 -47.69 28.78
CA GLY A 258 23.57 -49.14 28.89
C GLY A 258 24.12 -49.59 30.23
N SER A 259 23.63 -50.69 30.80
CA SER A 259 24.00 -51.17 32.14
C SER A 259 25.22 -52.12 32.15
N THR A 260 25.73 -52.46 30.97
CA THR A 260 26.86 -53.39 30.78
C THR A 260 28.19 -52.67 30.65
N THR A 261 29.29 -53.39 30.94
CA THR A 261 30.66 -52.87 30.77
C THR A 261 31.17 -52.94 29.32
N ASP A 262 30.45 -53.60 28.41
CA ASP A 262 30.89 -53.83 27.02
C ASP A 262 30.50 -52.70 26.05
N CYS A 263 29.69 -51.73 26.50
CA CYS A 263 29.35 -50.46 25.83
C CYS A 263 29.15 -50.57 24.31
N THR A 264 28.59 -51.68 23.86
CA THR A 264 28.35 -52.00 22.46
C THR A 264 26.83 -52.20 22.30
N PRO A 265 26.11 -51.27 21.65
CA PRO A 265 24.67 -51.42 21.49
C PRO A 265 24.32 -52.64 20.64
N GLY A 266 23.35 -53.42 21.08
CA GLY A 266 22.92 -54.66 20.43
C GLY A 266 23.73 -55.89 20.85
N SER A 267 24.67 -55.79 21.80
CA SER A 267 25.41 -56.93 22.36
C SER A 267 24.98 -57.30 23.79
N GLY A 268 24.13 -56.50 24.43
CA GLY A 268 23.75 -56.66 25.85
C GLY A 268 22.67 -57.71 26.11
N ALA A 269 22.60 -58.18 27.37
CA ALA A 269 21.64 -59.17 27.83
C ALA A 269 20.31 -58.57 28.36
N ASP A 270 20.23 -57.26 28.62
CA ASP A 270 19.07 -56.61 29.29
C ASP A 270 18.71 -55.21 28.73
N GLU A 271 18.74 -55.07 27.41
CA GLU A 271 18.52 -53.77 26.74
C GLU A 271 17.10 -53.19 26.93
N TRP A 272 16.16 -54.02 27.40
CA TRP A 272 14.81 -53.59 27.75
C TRP A 272 14.79 -52.73 29.01
N ASN A 273 15.53 -53.15 30.05
CA ASN A 273 15.69 -52.37 31.27
C ASN A 273 16.61 -51.17 31.04
N ASP A 274 17.58 -51.29 30.14
CA ASP A 274 18.41 -50.16 29.73
C ASP A 274 17.61 -49.05 29.06
N ASP A 275 16.65 -49.38 28.20
CA ASP A 275 15.78 -48.38 27.59
C ASP A 275 14.95 -47.59 28.62
N ILE A 276 14.38 -48.28 29.61
CA ILE A 276 13.61 -47.66 30.70
C ILE A 276 14.50 -46.75 31.55
N ARG A 277 15.74 -47.18 31.89
CA ARG A 277 16.65 -46.37 32.73
C ARG A 277 17.31 -45.23 31.95
N ALA A 278 17.57 -45.42 30.65
CA ALA A 278 18.34 -44.48 29.85
C ALA A 278 17.62 -43.15 29.65
N ARG A 279 16.28 -43.19 29.56
CA ARG A 279 15.45 -41.99 29.45
C ARG A 279 15.65 -41.02 30.62
N PRO A 280 15.35 -41.38 31.88
CA PRO A 280 15.56 -40.48 33.02
C PRO A 280 17.03 -40.17 33.26
N LEU A 281 17.95 -41.11 33.08
CA LEU A 281 19.39 -40.85 33.27
C LEU A 281 19.95 -39.85 32.24
N SER A 282 19.41 -39.82 31.02
CA SER A 282 19.80 -38.80 30.04
C SER A 282 19.37 -37.40 30.49
N SER A 283 18.23 -37.31 31.16
CA SER A 283 17.77 -36.08 31.80
C SER A 283 18.76 -35.65 32.87
N ASP A 284 19.15 -36.57 33.75
CA ASP A 284 20.16 -36.34 34.79
C ASP A 284 21.49 -35.87 34.24
N TYR A 285 21.96 -36.51 33.18
CA TYR A 285 23.16 -36.09 32.48
C TYR A 285 23.04 -34.70 31.84
N ASP A 286 21.91 -34.38 31.21
CA ASP A 286 21.67 -33.08 30.56
C ASP A 286 21.36 -31.95 31.56
N GLY A 287 21.03 -32.28 32.81
CA GLY A 287 20.73 -31.31 33.86
C GLY A 287 19.48 -30.45 33.61
N THR A 288 18.47 -31.01 32.94
CA THR A 288 17.17 -30.32 32.72
C THR A 288 16.39 -29.97 34.00
N ASP A 289 15.49 -29.00 33.93
CA ASP A 289 14.69 -28.58 35.10
C ASP A 289 13.56 -29.56 35.44
N ILE A 290 12.91 -30.13 34.42
CA ILE A 290 11.82 -31.11 34.58
C ILE A 290 11.98 -32.29 33.61
N TYR A 291 11.31 -33.40 33.92
CA TYR A 291 11.22 -34.60 33.09
C TYR A 291 9.76 -35.00 32.85
N ILE A 292 9.40 -35.28 31.60
CA ILE A 292 8.07 -35.74 31.22
C ILE A 292 8.22 -37.02 30.39
N SER A 293 7.79 -38.15 30.96
CA SER A 293 7.57 -39.40 30.21
C SER A 293 6.20 -39.39 29.56
N PHE A 294 6.13 -39.66 28.27
CA PHE A 294 4.88 -39.64 27.52
C PHE A 294 4.55 -41.03 26.98
N HIS A 295 3.33 -41.48 27.29
CA HIS A 295 2.78 -42.79 26.98
C HIS A 295 1.31 -42.72 26.53
N THR A 296 0.81 -43.84 26.02
CA THR A 296 -0.63 -44.08 25.84
C THR A 296 -0.96 -45.46 26.38
N ASN A 297 -2.12 -45.60 27.02
CA ASN A 297 -2.47 -46.76 27.81
C ASN A 297 -3.01 -47.90 26.95
N ALA A 298 -3.05 -49.10 27.51
CA ALA A 298 -3.71 -50.27 26.93
C ALA A 298 -4.59 -50.95 27.98
N TYR A 299 -5.71 -51.52 27.54
CA TYR A 299 -6.58 -52.33 28.39
C TYR A 299 -6.16 -53.80 28.39
N SER A 300 -6.46 -54.52 27.31
CA SER A 300 -6.14 -55.95 27.16
C SER A 300 -6.17 -56.42 25.70
N GLY A 301 -6.07 -55.49 24.75
CA GLY A 301 -6.27 -55.72 23.31
C GLY A 301 -7.51 -55.01 22.77
N ASP A 302 -7.69 -55.05 21.45
CA ASP A 302 -8.73 -54.32 20.70
C ASP A 302 -10.10 -54.36 21.38
N CYS A 303 -10.56 -53.18 21.81
CA CYS A 303 -11.80 -52.96 22.54
C CYS A 303 -12.74 -52.05 21.75
N TYR A 304 -14.04 -52.35 21.78
CA TYR A 304 -15.10 -51.55 21.15
C TYR A 304 -16.28 -51.33 22.10
N GLY A 305 -16.90 -50.15 22.02
CA GLY A 305 -18.11 -49.78 22.73
C GLY A 305 -17.87 -49.14 24.10
N THR A 306 -18.96 -48.75 24.76
CA THR A 306 -18.94 -47.93 25.98
C THR A 306 -18.38 -48.61 27.23
N ALA A 307 -18.08 -49.91 27.18
CA ALA A 307 -17.44 -50.63 28.27
C ALA A 307 -15.90 -50.50 28.24
N CYS A 308 -15.34 -50.02 27.14
CA CYS A 308 -13.90 -49.81 27.00
C CYS A 308 -13.46 -48.64 27.87
N PRO A 309 -12.28 -48.74 28.51
CA PRO A 309 -11.73 -47.61 29.24
C PRO A 309 -11.35 -46.50 28.25
N THR A 310 -11.60 -45.27 28.66
CA THR A 310 -11.22 -44.06 27.94
C THR A 310 -10.54 -43.11 28.90
N GLY A 311 -9.83 -42.13 28.33
CA GLY A 311 -9.29 -40.99 29.06
C GLY A 311 -7.85 -41.13 29.50
N SER A 312 -7.36 -40.10 30.18
CA SER A 312 -5.95 -39.96 30.57
C SER A 312 -5.68 -40.29 32.04
N ASP A 313 -4.54 -40.92 32.31
CA ASP A 313 -3.96 -41.12 33.64
C ASP A 313 -2.64 -40.32 33.79
N MET A 314 -2.42 -39.73 34.96
CA MET A 314 -1.19 -39.00 35.28
C MET A 314 -0.49 -39.65 36.47
N TYR A 315 0.83 -39.83 36.40
CA TYR A 315 1.63 -40.44 37.44
C TYR A 315 2.79 -39.55 37.87
N TYR A 316 3.08 -39.56 39.17
CA TYR A 316 4.29 -39.03 39.81
C TYR A 316 4.82 -40.09 40.78
N ASP A 317 6.02 -39.90 41.36
CA ASP A 317 6.62 -40.90 42.25
C ASP A 317 7.07 -40.32 43.59
N CYS A 318 6.78 -41.04 44.68
CA CYS A 318 7.20 -40.70 46.04
C CYS A 318 8.05 -41.80 46.71
N SER A 319 8.61 -42.75 45.94
CA SER A 319 9.44 -43.81 46.50
C SER A 319 10.76 -43.30 47.08
N SER A 320 11.44 -44.13 47.87
CA SER A 320 12.58 -43.72 48.71
C SER A 320 13.85 -43.31 47.95
N GLU A 321 13.98 -43.64 46.66
CA GLU A 321 15.19 -43.35 45.86
C GLU A 321 15.41 -41.84 45.70
N HIS A 322 14.31 -41.08 45.52
CA HIS A 322 14.30 -39.63 45.29
C HIS A 322 13.12 -38.93 45.98
N ALA A 323 12.79 -39.34 47.22
CA ALA A 323 11.58 -38.90 47.94
C ALA A 323 11.45 -37.37 48.13
N SER A 324 12.56 -36.62 48.07
CA SER A 324 12.56 -35.15 48.13
C SER A 324 11.81 -34.48 46.98
N TRP A 325 11.62 -35.18 45.85
CA TRP A 325 10.93 -34.65 44.68
C TRP A 325 9.43 -34.91 44.64
N CYS A 326 8.91 -35.77 45.52
CA CYS A 326 7.50 -36.20 45.57
C CYS A 326 6.50 -35.05 45.42
N THR A 327 6.57 -34.03 46.29
CA THR A 327 5.64 -32.88 46.25
C THR A 327 5.82 -32.02 44.99
N VAL A 328 7.06 -31.86 44.52
CA VAL A 328 7.36 -31.03 43.35
C VAL A 328 6.85 -31.71 42.07
N SER A 329 7.05 -33.02 41.95
CA SER A 329 6.51 -33.86 40.88
C SER A 329 4.97 -33.89 40.91
N GLN A 330 4.35 -33.97 42.09
CA GLN A 330 2.89 -33.88 42.22
C GLN A 330 2.33 -32.53 41.74
N ASN A 331 3.02 -31.43 42.03
CA ASN A 331 2.62 -30.10 41.57
C ASN A 331 2.70 -30.00 40.03
N LEU A 332 3.78 -30.52 39.44
CA LEU A 332 3.92 -30.60 37.98
C LEU A 332 2.80 -31.46 37.36
N ALA A 333 2.54 -32.64 37.94
CA ALA A 333 1.47 -33.54 37.50
C ALA A 333 0.09 -32.86 37.56
N THR A 334 -0.16 -32.10 38.62
CA THR A 334 -1.42 -31.36 38.81
C THR A 334 -1.60 -30.27 37.76
N ALA A 335 -0.57 -29.46 37.52
CA ALA A 335 -0.61 -28.39 36.52
C ALA A 335 -0.82 -28.95 35.11
N VAL A 336 -0.05 -29.98 34.73
CA VAL A 336 -0.15 -30.62 33.41
C VAL A 336 -1.49 -31.33 33.21
N ASN A 337 -1.95 -32.11 34.19
CA ASN A 337 -3.21 -32.83 34.08
C ASN A 337 -4.40 -31.87 33.94
N ASN A 338 -4.46 -30.81 34.77
CA ASN A 338 -5.57 -29.86 34.72
C ASN A 338 -5.64 -29.11 33.39
N ALA A 339 -4.50 -28.65 32.88
CA ALA A 339 -4.42 -27.94 31.60
C ALA A 339 -4.73 -28.86 30.40
N LEU A 340 -4.28 -30.12 30.44
CA LEU A 340 -4.60 -31.13 29.43
C LEU A 340 -6.11 -31.43 29.39
N ILE A 341 -6.72 -31.71 30.54
CA ILE A 341 -8.16 -32.01 30.62
C ILE A 341 -9.01 -30.82 30.19
N ASP A 342 -8.61 -29.60 30.56
CA ASP A 342 -9.28 -28.38 30.08
C ASP A 342 -9.19 -28.24 28.55
N ALA A 343 -8.00 -28.44 27.97
CA ALA A 343 -7.80 -28.38 26.53
C ALA A 343 -8.67 -29.42 25.80
N ILE A 344 -8.73 -30.66 26.29
CA ILE A 344 -9.54 -31.70 25.65
C ILE A 344 -11.03 -31.41 25.82
N ARG A 345 -11.53 -31.15 27.03
CA ARG A 345 -12.98 -31.02 27.25
C ARG A 345 -13.57 -29.72 26.71
N ASN A 346 -12.81 -28.63 26.71
CA ASN A 346 -13.32 -27.30 26.40
C ASN A 346 -12.83 -26.73 25.07
N LYS A 347 -11.72 -27.23 24.51
CA LYS A 347 -11.19 -26.76 23.22
C LYS A 347 -11.33 -27.79 22.11
N ILE A 348 -11.43 -29.07 22.46
CA ILE A 348 -11.78 -30.18 21.56
C ILE A 348 -13.25 -30.57 21.86
N PRO A 349 -14.07 -30.97 20.87
CA PRO A 349 -15.46 -31.35 21.11
C PRO A 349 -15.61 -32.74 21.75
N ASP A 350 -14.87 -33.03 22.81
CA ASP A 350 -15.07 -34.22 23.65
C ASP A 350 -15.19 -33.82 25.13
N SER A 351 -16.38 -33.37 25.51
CA SER A 351 -16.69 -32.95 26.88
C SER A 351 -16.64 -34.10 27.90
N ASP A 352 -16.71 -35.35 27.42
CA ASP A 352 -16.84 -36.54 28.25
C ASP A 352 -15.51 -37.29 28.40
N TRP A 353 -14.41 -36.76 27.84
CA TRP A 353 -13.06 -37.31 28.00
C TRP A 353 -12.78 -37.58 29.47
N ASN A 354 -12.52 -38.83 29.82
CA ASN A 354 -12.43 -39.23 31.21
C ASN A 354 -11.10 -38.76 31.83
N ASN A 355 -11.18 -38.15 33.02
CA ASN A 355 -9.99 -37.76 33.80
C ASN A 355 -9.81 -38.83 34.87
N ARG A 356 -8.87 -39.76 34.65
CA ARG A 356 -8.69 -40.93 35.51
C ARG A 356 -7.85 -40.65 36.75
N GLY A 357 -7.31 -39.43 36.85
CA GLY A 357 -6.72 -38.89 38.06
C GLY A 357 -5.20 -38.79 38.03
N ILE A 358 -4.66 -38.36 39.16
CA ILE A 358 -3.22 -38.19 39.40
C ILE A 358 -2.82 -39.17 40.50
N HIS A 359 -1.87 -40.06 40.21
CA HIS A 359 -1.53 -41.20 41.07
C HIS A 359 -0.06 -41.19 41.46
N ASP A 360 0.23 -41.54 42.71
CA ASP A 360 1.59 -41.89 43.14
C ASP A 360 1.91 -43.31 42.65
N SER A 361 2.97 -43.46 41.87
CA SER A 361 3.42 -44.73 41.34
C SER A 361 4.07 -45.61 42.41
N ASN A 362 4.49 -45.02 43.54
CA ASN A 362 5.10 -45.71 44.67
C ASN A 362 6.23 -46.69 44.26
N GLY A 363 7.06 -46.22 43.33
CA GLY A 363 8.23 -46.90 42.78
C GLY A 363 7.96 -47.84 41.62
N ALA A 364 6.72 -47.93 41.12
CA ALA A 364 6.33 -48.88 40.07
C ALA A 364 6.96 -48.58 38.71
N TYR A 365 7.28 -47.32 38.41
CA TYR A 365 7.77 -46.91 37.08
C TYR A 365 9.18 -46.32 37.14
N GLY A 366 10.14 -47.02 36.52
CA GLY A 366 11.54 -46.59 36.47
C GLY A 366 11.74 -45.20 35.84
N GLU A 367 10.92 -44.86 34.83
CA GLU A 367 11.01 -43.58 34.10
C GLU A 367 10.78 -42.35 34.97
N ILE A 368 10.03 -42.47 36.07
CA ILE A 368 9.75 -41.36 37.00
C ILE A 368 10.28 -41.60 38.41
N ARG A 369 10.71 -42.83 38.74
CA ARG A 369 11.41 -43.15 39.98
C ARG A 369 12.89 -42.74 39.96
N ILE A 370 13.57 -42.92 38.83
CA ILE A 370 15.02 -42.70 38.67
C ILE A 370 15.45 -41.23 38.60
N PRO A 371 14.73 -40.31 37.90
CA PRO A 371 15.28 -38.98 37.63
C PRO A 371 15.35 -38.14 38.91
N ASP A 372 16.48 -37.48 39.15
CA ASP A 372 16.70 -36.63 40.33
C ASP A 372 16.18 -35.19 40.10
N ARG A 373 14.90 -35.08 39.73
CA ARG A 373 14.19 -33.81 39.45
C ARG A 373 12.67 -34.00 39.48
N ALA A 374 11.92 -32.91 39.27
CA ALA A 374 10.47 -33.00 39.10
C ALA A 374 10.13 -33.81 37.83
N ALA A 375 9.40 -34.92 38.01
CA ALA A 375 9.18 -35.92 36.98
C ALA A 375 7.73 -36.43 36.97
N ILE A 376 7.16 -36.57 35.78
CA ILE A 376 5.81 -37.11 35.58
C ILE A 376 5.76 -38.11 34.43
N LEU A 377 4.79 -39.02 34.48
CA LEU A 377 4.44 -39.93 33.39
C LEU A 377 2.98 -39.73 33.03
N LEU A 378 2.72 -39.40 31.78
CA LEU A 378 1.38 -39.20 31.24
C LEU A 378 1.00 -40.37 30.35
N GLU A 379 -0.12 -41.01 30.67
CA GLU A 379 -0.85 -41.92 29.80
C GLU A 379 -2.01 -41.14 29.16
N LEU A 380 -1.84 -40.67 27.92
CA LEU A 380 -2.81 -39.71 27.34
C LEU A 380 -4.19 -40.33 27.07
N GLY A 381 -4.27 -41.59 26.64
CA GLY A 381 -5.51 -42.28 26.27
C GLY A 381 -5.26 -43.73 25.90
N PHE A 382 -6.31 -44.54 25.75
CA PHE A 382 -6.20 -45.98 25.45
C PHE A 382 -6.02 -46.25 23.95
N HIS A 383 -4.84 -46.71 23.53
CA HIS A 383 -4.55 -46.99 22.13
C HIS A 383 -5.21 -48.28 21.59
N ASP A 384 -5.78 -49.10 22.47
CA ASP A 384 -6.59 -50.28 22.12
C ASP A 384 -8.11 -50.07 22.25
N THR A 385 -8.58 -48.86 22.62
CA THR A 385 -10.00 -48.49 22.54
C THR A 385 -10.32 -47.96 21.14
N CYS A 386 -10.78 -48.86 20.27
CA CYS A 386 -10.71 -48.74 18.83
C CYS A 386 -11.70 -47.76 18.19
N ASP A 387 -12.78 -47.43 18.90
CA ASP A 387 -13.86 -46.56 18.44
C ASP A 387 -13.91 -45.21 19.15
N HIS A 388 -13.00 -44.94 20.10
CA HIS A 388 -12.94 -43.68 20.86
C HIS A 388 -11.53 -43.10 20.94
N ASP A 389 -10.75 -43.46 21.97
CA ASP A 389 -9.44 -42.85 22.26
C ASP A 389 -8.47 -42.99 21.08
N VAL A 390 -8.41 -44.15 20.42
CA VAL A 390 -7.50 -44.31 19.28
C VAL A 390 -7.88 -43.42 18.09
N GLN A 391 -9.16 -43.06 17.93
CA GLN A 391 -9.60 -42.16 16.86
C GLN A 391 -9.09 -40.74 17.12
N HIS A 392 -9.14 -40.30 18.38
CA HIS A 392 -8.50 -39.07 18.83
C HIS A 392 -6.99 -39.12 18.68
N LEU A 393 -6.36 -40.20 19.14
CA LEU A 393 -4.92 -40.40 19.02
C LEU A 393 -4.45 -40.49 17.57
N LYS A 394 -5.32 -40.68 16.57
CA LYS A 394 -4.99 -40.62 15.12
C LYS A 394 -5.26 -39.26 14.49
N ASP A 395 -6.05 -38.40 15.11
CA ASP A 395 -6.36 -37.07 14.62
C ASP A 395 -5.24 -36.07 14.98
N ASN A 396 -4.59 -35.52 13.95
CA ASN A 396 -3.50 -34.56 14.13
C ASN A 396 -3.95 -33.28 14.83
N PHE A 397 -5.22 -32.86 14.68
CA PHE A 397 -5.74 -31.72 15.45
C PHE A 397 -5.82 -32.05 16.94
N PHE A 398 -6.37 -33.22 17.31
CA PHE A 398 -6.39 -33.67 18.69
C PHE A 398 -4.99 -33.76 19.29
N ARG A 399 -4.04 -34.41 18.60
CA ARG A 399 -2.63 -34.52 19.05
C ARG A 399 -2.03 -33.15 19.32
N SER A 400 -2.23 -32.20 18.40
CA SER A 400 -1.72 -30.84 18.51
C SER A 400 -2.38 -30.04 19.64
N ALA A 401 -3.67 -30.25 19.89
CA ALA A 401 -4.42 -29.59 20.95
C ALA A 401 -4.10 -30.16 22.35
N ALA A 402 -4.01 -31.49 22.49
CA ALA A 402 -3.57 -32.14 23.72
C ALA A 402 -2.13 -31.74 24.07
N ALA A 403 -1.23 -31.70 23.07
CA ALA A 403 0.12 -31.20 23.23
C ALA A 403 0.17 -29.73 23.68
N TRP A 404 -0.73 -28.87 23.17
CA TRP A 404 -0.84 -27.49 23.63
C TRP A 404 -1.29 -27.42 25.09
N GLY A 405 -2.23 -28.27 25.52
CA GLY A 405 -2.65 -28.40 26.91
C GLY A 405 -1.50 -28.81 27.85
N ILE A 406 -0.68 -29.76 27.42
CA ILE A 406 0.53 -30.17 28.16
C ILE A 406 1.52 -29.00 28.28
N TYR A 407 1.78 -28.31 27.17
CA TYR A 407 2.61 -27.10 27.15
C TYR A 407 2.08 -26.02 28.10
N LYS A 408 0.78 -25.70 28.05
CA LYS A 408 0.15 -24.75 28.99
C LYS A 408 0.36 -25.19 30.43
N GLY A 409 0.22 -26.48 30.73
CA GLY A 409 0.45 -27.00 32.08
C GLY A 409 1.89 -26.86 32.55
N VAL A 410 2.87 -26.96 31.64
CA VAL A 410 4.28 -26.62 31.94
C VAL A 410 4.43 -25.12 32.23
N CYS A 411 3.78 -24.24 31.46
CA CYS A 411 3.73 -22.81 31.77
C CYS A 411 3.11 -22.58 33.17
N ASP A 412 1.95 -23.17 33.45
CA ASP A 412 1.24 -23.03 34.74
C ASP A 412 2.12 -23.48 35.92
N TYR A 413 2.85 -24.61 35.78
CA TYR A 413 3.79 -25.09 36.80
C TYR A 413 4.88 -24.06 37.12
N PHE A 414 5.42 -23.39 36.11
CA PHE A 414 6.40 -22.31 36.28
C PHE A 414 5.77 -20.93 36.55
N GLY A 415 4.46 -20.86 36.78
CA GLY A 415 3.72 -19.62 37.02
C GLY A 415 3.69 -18.67 35.82
N GLN A 416 3.78 -19.20 34.61
CA GLN A 416 3.79 -18.47 33.35
C GLN A 416 2.47 -18.61 32.60
N THR A 417 2.18 -17.63 31.74
CA THR A 417 1.12 -17.75 30.72
C THR A 417 1.79 -18.09 29.38
N PRO A 418 1.22 -18.99 28.57
CA PRO A 418 1.70 -19.21 27.20
C PRO A 418 1.87 -17.89 26.42
N THR A 419 3.02 -17.69 25.75
CA THR A 419 3.17 -16.53 24.82
C THR A 419 2.18 -16.63 23.67
N TRP A 420 1.92 -17.85 23.20
CA TRP A 420 1.02 -18.16 22.10
C TRP A 420 -0.22 -18.90 22.61
N ASP A 421 -1.38 -18.28 22.48
CA ASP A 421 -2.67 -18.86 22.89
C ASP A 421 -3.09 -20.05 22.00
N PHE A 422 -4.16 -20.75 22.38
CA PHE A 422 -4.64 -21.97 21.71
C PHE A 422 -4.88 -21.77 20.21
N TYR A 423 -5.51 -20.66 19.83
CA TYR A 423 -5.53 -20.19 18.44
C TYR A 423 -4.66 -18.96 18.33
N SER A 424 -3.54 -19.08 17.65
CA SER A 424 -2.58 -18.00 17.54
C SER A 424 -1.84 -18.07 16.22
N ASP A 425 -1.44 -16.91 15.72
CA ASP A 425 -0.69 -16.75 14.49
C ASP A 425 0.37 -15.66 14.64
N GLU A 426 1.13 -15.49 13.58
CA GLU A 426 1.98 -14.33 13.37
C GLU A 426 1.88 -13.95 11.89
N LEU A 427 1.59 -12.69 11.58
CA LEU A 427 1.63 -12.18 10.22
C LEU A 427 3.10 -12.15 9.74
N VAL A 428 3.40 -12.91 8.69
CA VAL A 428 4.77 -13.02 8.14
C VAL A 428 5.01 -11.98 7.05
N SER A 429 4.10 -11.89 6.08
CA SER A 429 4.24 -10.98 4.93
C SER A 429 2.92 -10.80 4.18
N HIS A 430 2.81 -9.69 3.46
CA HIS A 430 1.83 -9.50 2.40
C HIS A 430 2.39 -8.63 1.28
N ASP A 431 1.81 -8.71 0.08
CA ASP A 431 2.16 -7.89 -1.09
C ASP A 431 0.98 -7.01 -1.57
N ILE A 432 0.00 -6.74 -0.69
CA ILE A 432 -1.13 -5.86 -0.97
C ILE A 432 -0.64 -4.46 -1.39
N PRO A 433 -1.03 -3.95 -2.58
CA PRO A 433 -0.55 -2.67 -3.09
C PRO A 433 -1.12 -1.49 -2.31
N SER A 434 -0.37 -0.39 -2.23
CA SER A 434 -0.83 0.86 -1.61
C SER A 434 -1.69 1.73 -2.53
N SER A 435 -1.75 1.42 -3.83
CA SER A 435 -2.55 2.17 -4.81
C SER A 435 -3.01 1.29 -5.96
N LEU A 436 -4.22 1.57 -6.47
CA LEU A 436 -4.81 0.92 -7.64
C LEU A 436 -5.57 1.93 -8.50
N LEU A 437 -5.80 1.60 -9.77
CA LEU A 437 -6.74 2.31 -10.63
C LEU A 437 -8.17 1.83 -10.37
N PRO A 438 -9.21 2.67 -10.62
CA PRO A 438 -10.59 2.23 -10.53
C PRO A 438 -10.86 0.97 -11.36
N GLY A 439 -11.40 -0.08 -10.73
CA GLY A 439 -11.68 -1.37 -11.37
C GLY A 439 -10.47 -2.28 -11.62
N GLU A 440 -9.26 -1.86 -11.26
CA GLU A 440 -8.05 -2.67 -11.40
C GLU A 440 -8.08 -3.90 -10.46
N ARG A 441 -7.53 -5.02 -10.94
CA ARG A 441 -7.39 -6.25 -10.15
C ARG A 441 -5.95 -6.42 -9.67
N ALA A 442 -5.79 -6.69 -8.38
CA ALA A 442 -4.55 -7.10 -7.76
C ALA A 442 -4.64 -8.57 -7.31
N TYR A 443 -3.61 -9.34 -7.64
CA TYR A 443 -3.41 -10.70 -7.13
C TYR A 443 -2.44 -10.61 -5.97
N VAL A 444 -2.91 -10.86 -4.77
CA VAL A 444 -2.16 -10.63 -3.53
C VAL A 444 -2.02 -11.91 -2.73
N HIS A 445 -0.97 -11.96 -1.94
CA HIS A 445 -0.55 -13.06 -1.11
C HIS A 445 -0.46 -12.56 0.33
N ILE A 446 -1.08 -13.28 1.25
CA ILE A 446 -0.98 -12.99 2.69
C ILE A 446 -0.47 -14.25 3.37
N THR A 447 0.67 -14.16 4.04
CA THR A 447 1.32 -15.30 4.69
C THR A 447 1.25 -15.16 6.20
N PHE A 448 0.70 -16.17 6.86
CA PHE A 448 0.70 -16.30 8.31
C PHE A 448 1.54 -17.51 8.74
N ARG A 449 2.18 -17.40 9.90
CA ARG A 449 2.82 -18.51 10.61
C ARG A 449 1.87 -18.98 11.70
N ASN A 450 1.65 -20.29 11.79
CA ASN A 450 0.90 -20.89 12.86
C ASN A 450 1.69 -20.86 14.16
N ARG A 451 1.13 -20.25 15.20
CA ARG A 451 1.70 -20.20 16.55
C ARG A 451 0.87 -20.98 17.59
N GLY A 452 -0.38 -21.30 17.25
CA GLY A 452 -1.28 -22.12 18.08
C GLY A 452 -1.39 -23.56 17.57
N VAL A 453 -2.55 -24.17 17.76
CA VAL A 453 -2.82 -25.55 17.33
C VAL A 453 -2.84 -25.72 15.81
N LEU A 454 -2.65 -26.96 15.34
CA LEU A 454 -2.66 -27.32 13.93
C LEU A 454 -3.88 -26.76 13.19
N TRP A 455 -3.62 -26.09 12.05
CA TRP A 455 -4.68 -25.59 11.18
C TRP A 455 -4.97 -26.57 10.07
N ASN A 456 -6.25 -26.76 9.75
CA ASN A 456 -6.68 -27.48 8.55
C ASN A 456 -8.12 -27.08 8.16
N GLN A 457 -8.51 -27.49 6.96
CA GLN A 457 -9.81 -27.17 6.39
C GLN A 457 -10.96 -27.87 7.13
N SER A 458 -10.80 -29.15 7.50
CA SER A 458 -11.86 -29.96 8.13
C SER A 458 -12.29 -29.39 9.47
N ARG A 459 -11.38 -28.68 10.14
CA ARG A 459 -11.67 -27.99 11.38
C ARG A 459 -12.27 -26.60 11.07
N GLY A 460 -12.03 -25.97 9.92
CA GLY A 460 -12.57 -24.64 9.61
C GLY A 460 -11.64 -23.48 9.97
N PHE A 461 -10.33 -23.70 9.87
CA PHE A 461 -9.37 -22.61 9.90
C PHE A 461 -9.36 -21.88 8.55
N LYS A 462 -9.53 -20.57 8.61
CA LYS A 462 -9.69 -19.71 7.45
C LYS A 462 -8.99 -18.37 7.65
N LEU A 463 -8.69 -17.69 6.55
CA LEU A 463 -8.53 -16.24 6.54
C LEU A 463 -9.90 -15.60 6.28
N GLY A 464 -10.26 -14.58 7.03
CA GLY A 464 -11.52 -13.86 6.84
C GLY A 464 -11.33 -12.36 6.72
N ALA A 465 -12.22 -11.72 5.95
CA ALA A 465 -12.35 -10.27 5.91
C ALA A 465 -12.95 -9.79 7.24
N VAL A 466 -12.30 -8.83 7.90
CA VAL A 466 -12.75 -8.35 9.20
C VAL A 466 -14.12 -7.67 9.05
N GLY A 467 -15.04 -7.94 9.98
CA GLY A 467 -16.41 -7.42 9.91
C GLY A 467 -17.28 -8.09 8.82
N ASP A 468 -16.82 -9.18 8.22
CA ASP A 468 -17.53 -9.95 7.19
C ASP A 468 -17.81 -9.14 5.90
N SER A 469 -16.94 -8.19 5.61
CA SER A 469 -17.00 -7.37 4.41
C SER A 469 -15.61 -6.89 4.01
N ASP A 470 -15.35 -6.77 2.71
CA ASP A 470 -14.16 -6.12 2.19
C ASP A 470 -14.53 -5.26 0.97
N PRO A 471 -14.01 -4.02 0.85
CA PRO A 471 -14.39 -3.15 -0.28
C PRO A 471 -13.83 -3.60 -1.63
N PHE A 472 -12.87 -4.53 -1.66
CA PHE A 472 -12.22 -5.01 -2.88
C PHE A 472 -12.68 -6.39 -3.33
N THR A 473 -13.41 -7.15 -2.51
CA THR A 473 -13.87 -8.48 -2.90
C THR A 473 -15.13 -8.91 -2.14
N SER A 474 -15.99 -9.69 -2.80
CA SER A 474 -17.12 -10.36 -2.15
C SER A 474 -16.75 -11.68 -1.49
N THR A 475 -15.56 -12.23 -1.79
CA THR A 475 -15.06 -13.45 -1.14
C THR A 475 -14.45 -13.11 0.21
N ILE A 476 -15.23 -13.27 1.27
CA ILE A 476 -14.87 -12.87 2.64
C ILE A 476 -14.24 -13.98 3.49
N ARG A 477 -13.98 -15.17 2.91
CA ARG A 477 -13.42 -16.36 3.57
C ARG A 477 -12.53 -17.15 2.62
N TYR A 478 -11.35 -17.56 3.09
CA TYR A 478 -10.40 -18.41 2.36
C TYR A 478 -9.95 -19.58 3.24
N ASP A 479 -10.08 -20.79 2.74
CA ASP A 479 -9.73 -22.01 3.47
C ASP A 479 -8.23 -22.23 3.62
N VAL A 480 -7.82 -22.74 4.78
CA VAL A 480 -6.52 -23.42 4.95
C VAL A 480 -6.65 -24.85 4.41
N THR A 481 -6.23 -25.08 3.17
CA THR A 481 -6.52 -26.31 2.39
C THR A 481 -5.61 -27.50 2.72
N SER A 482 -4.61 -27.32 3.56
CA SER A 482 -3.64 -28.34 3.98
C SER A 482 -3.37 -28.25 5.47
N GLU A 483 -2.80 -29.29 6.08
CA GLU A 483 -2.40 -29.21 7.48
C GLU A 483 -1.22 -28.26 7.65
N VAL A 484 -1.37 -27.29 8.55
CA VAL A 484 -0.32 -26.34 8.92
C VAL A 484 0.01 -26.60 10.39
N PRO A 485 1.07 -27.37 10.68
CA PRO A 485 1.47 -27.62 12.05
C PRO A 485 1.93 -26.31 12.73
N PRO A 486 2.03 -26.28 14.08
CA PRO A 486 2.65 -25.17 14.79
C PRO A 486 4.04 -24.88 14.21
N SER A 487 4.42 -23.60 14.17
CA SER A 487 5.58 -23.02 13.44
C SER A 487 5.53 -23.05 11.91
N GLY A 488 4.62 -23.82 11.30
CA GLY A 488 4.41 -23.86 9.85
C GLY A 488 3.82 -22.56 9.31
N THR A 489 4.05 -22.26 8.03
CA THR A 489 3.49 -21.08 7.36
C THR A 489 2.47 -21.47 6.30
N TYR A 490 1.46 -20.64 6.11
CA TYR A 490 0.47 -20.79 5.04
C TYR A 490 0.26 -19.45 4.33
N THR A 491 0.24 -19.50 3.00
CA THR A 491 0.02 -18.33 2.14
C THR A 491 -1.36 -18.41 1.50
N PHE A 492 -2.19 -17.42 1.77
CA PHE A 492 -3.48 -17.23 1.12
C PHE A 492 -3.29 -16.42 -0.16
N ASN A 493 -3.93 -16.85 -1.24
CA ASN A 493 -3.94 -16.16 -2.52
C ASN A 493 -5.30 -15.50 -2.71
N LEU A 494 -5.32 -14.17 -2.80
CA LEU A 494 -6.55 -13.38 -2.92
C LEU A 494 -6.55 -12.62 -4.26
N THR A 495 -7.74 -12.38 -4.78
CA THR A 495 -7.94 -11.43 -5.88
C THR A 495 -8.76 -10.27 -5.36
N LEU A 496 -8.14 -9.08 -5.32
CA LEU A 496 -8.76 -7.83 -4.89
C LEU A 496 -9.07 -6.99 -6.14
N THR A 497 -10.28 -6.44 -6.23
CA THR A 497 -10.70 -5.54 -7.33
C THR A 497 -10.99 -4.16 -6.75
N ALA A 498 -10.27 -3.14 -7.20
CA ALA A 498 -10.49 -1.77 -6.77
C ALA A 498 -11.91 -1.28 -7.09
N PRO A 499 -12.59 -0.59 -6.16
CA PRO A 499 -13.82 0.11 -6.43
C PRO A 499 -13.75 1.00 -7.68
N SER A 500 -14.88 1.18 -8.38
CA SER A 500 -14.95 2.06 -9.56
C SER A 500 -14.91 3.55 -9.21
N THR A 501 -15.11 3.89 -7.94
CA THR A 501 -15.03 5.26 -7.44
C THR A 501 -13.63 5.52 -6.89
N THR A 502 -13.06 6.68 -7.22
CA THR A 502 -11.79 7.12 -6.65
C THR A 502 -11.96 7.42 -5.16
N GLY A 503 -10.99 7.04 -4.34
CA GLY A 503 -11.07 7.23 -2.90
C GLY A 503 -9.96 6.50 -2.16
N THR A 504 -10.03 6.55 -0.84
CA THR A 504 -9.17 5.75 0.04
C THR A 504 -10.00 4.65 0.67
N TYR A 505 -9.54 3.42 0.56
CA TYR A 505 -10.23 2.23 1.05
C TYR A 505 -9.25 1.40 1.88
N VAL A 506 -9.78 0.64 2.83
CA VAL A 506 -8.99 -0.26 3.69
C VAL A 506 -9.43 -1.68 3.41
N THR A 507 -8.47 -2.57 3.18
CA THR A 507 -8.68 -4.01 3.20
C THR A 507 -8.05 -4.56 4.47
N ASP A 508 -8.76 -5.42 5.19
CA ASP A 508 -8.29 -5.98 6.45
C ASP A 508 -8.68 -7.45 6.61
N TRP A 509 -7.66 -8.27 6.90
CA TRP A 509 -7.77 -9.72 6.93
C TRP A 509 -7.21 -10.27 8.22
N ARG A 510 -7.91 -11.24 8.80
CA ARG A 510 -7.51 -11.87 10.06
C ARG A 510 -7.81 -13.36 10.03
N MET A 511 -7.02 -14.16 10.76
CA MET A 511 -7.29 -15.58 10.91
C MET A 511 -8.57 -15.82 11.72
N LEU A 512 -9.31 -16.85 11.32
CA LEU A 512 -10.61 -17.21 11.87
C LEU A 512 -10.69 -18.72 12.08
N ARG A 513 -11.20 -19.08 13.25
CA ARG A 513 -11.76 -20.39 13.55
C ARG A 513 -13.27 -20.31 13.32
N GLU A 514 -13.74 -20.73 12.16
CA GLU A 514 -15.14 -20.55 11.74
C GLU A 514 -16.11 -21.18 12.76
N GLY A 515 -17.10 -20.41 13.21
CA GLY A 515 -18.03 -20.84 14.27
C GLY A 515 -17.50 -20.74 15.70
N TYR A 516 -16.25 -20.32 15.92
CA TYR A 516 -15.64 -20.18 17.25
C TYR A 516 -15.15 -18.76 17.53
N GLN A 517 -14.06 -18.31 16.91
CA GLN A 517 -13.47 -16.98 17.17
C GLN A 517 -12.47 -16.53 16.11
N TRP A 518 -12.35 -15.23 15.95
CA TRP A 518 -11.24 -14.57 15.27
C TRP A 518 -10.01 -14.58 16.18
N PHE A 519 -8.82 -14.79 15.62
CA PHE A 519 -7.60 -14.86 16.40
C PHE A 519 -6.43 -14.22 15.66
N GLY A 520 -5.34 -13.98 16.39
CA GLY A 520 -4.10 -13.53 15.76
C GLY A 520 -4.07 -12.06 15.32
N ALA A 521 -3.07 -11.72 14.51
CA ALA A 521 -2.85 -10.38 13.98
C ALA A 521 -3.79 -10.06 12.79
N THR A 522 -4.20 -8.79 12.69
CA THR A 522 -4.92 -8.30 11.51
C THR A 522 -3.92 -7.76 10.48
N CYS A 523 -3.95 -8.29 9.27
CA CYS A 523 -3.29 -7.72 8.10
C CYS A 523 -4.18 -6.62 7.51
N SER A 524 -3.86 -5.35 7.75
CA SER A 524 -4.62 -4.21 7.25
C SER A 524 -3.77 -3.36 6.30
N GLN A 525 -4.32 -2.99 5.15
CA GLN A 525 -3.66 -2.13 4.17
C GLN A 525 -4.62 -1.05 3.67
N THR A 526 -4.19 0.20 3.75
CA THR A 526 -4.84 1.33 3.10
C THR A 526 -4.42 1.39 1.64
N ILE A 527 -5.39 1.42 0.72
CA ILE A 527 -5.16 1.53 -0.72
C ILE A 527 -5.82 2.80 -1.24
N THR A 528 -5.05 3.63 -1.95
CA THR A 528 -5.58 4.78 -2.68
C THR A 528 -6.01 4.36 -4.08
N VAL A 529 -7.30 4.46 -4.36
CA VAL A 529 -7.85 4.27 -5.71
C VAL A 529 -7.89 5.62 -6.40
N SER A 530 -6.99 5.83 -7.37
CA SER A 530 -6.83 7.10 -8.08
C SER A 530 -6.83 6.88 -9.60
N GLY A 531 -7.32 7.85 -10.36
CA GLY A 531 -7.29 7.77 -11.83
C GLY A 531 -5.85 7.69 -12.34
N SER A 532 -5.65 7.15 -13.55
CA SER A 532 -4.31 7.04 -14.15
C SER A 532 -3.61 8.41 -14.11
N PRO A 533 -2.28 8.47 -13.87
CA PRO A 533 -1.53 9.71 -14.04
C PRO A 533 -1.71 10.22 -15.48
N ASP A 534 -1.89 11.53 -15.64
CA ASP A 534 -1.84 12.10 -16.99
C ASP A 534 -0.39 12.15 -17.47
N THR A 535 -0.15 11.65 -18.68
CA THR A 535 1.20 11.61 -19.29
C THR A 535 1.22 12.23 -20.67
N THR A 536 0.07 12.70 -21.16
CA THR A 536 -0.03 13.32 -22.48
C THR A 536 0.17 14.83 -22.30
N PRO A 537 1.17 15.45 -22.93
CA PRO A 537 1.31 16.90 -22.88
C PRO A 537 0.23 17.62 -23.70
N PRO A 538 -0.08 18.89 -23.36
CA PRO A 538 -0.93 19.73 -24.18
C PRO A 538 -0.42 19.91 -25.61
N SER A 539 -1.30 20.34 -26.52
CA SER A 539 -0.89 20.76 -27.86
C SER A 539 0.01 22.01 -27.82
N VAL A 540 0.90 22.15 -28.81
CA VAL A 540 1.78 23.31 -28.93
C VAL A 540 0.95 24.56 -29.22
N PRO A 541 1.15 25.68 -28.49
CA PRO A 541 0.49 26.95 -28.80
C PRO A 541 0.74 27.39 -30.25
N THR A 542 -0.27 27.92 -30.93
CA THR A 542 -0.16 28.38 -32.32
C THR A 542 -0.48 29.87 -32.45
N ASN A 543 -0.16 30.47 -33.60
CA ASN A 543 -0.44 31.89 -33.90
C ASN A 543 0.12 32.86 -32.86
N LEU A 544 1.34 32.64 -32.38
CA LEU A 544 2.02 33.62 -31.54
C LEU A 544 2.18 34.93 -32.32
N THR A 545 1.75 36.04 -31.74
CA THR A 545 2.04 37.40 -32.20
C THR A 545 2.76 38.16 -31.10
N CYS A 546 3.62 39.10 -31.47
CA CYS A 546 4.36 39.96 -30.55
C CYS A 546 4.33 41.39 -31.05
N TRP A 547 3.91 42.32 -30.20
CA TRP A 547 3.78 43.74 -30.53
C TRP A 547 4.45 44.61 -29.47
N PRO A 548 5.35 45.54 -29.83
CA PRO A 548 6.01 46.42 -28.88
C PRO A 548 5.29 47.79 -28.80
N PRO A 549 4.36 48.02 -27.85
CA PRO A 549 3.65 49.30 -27.75
C PRO A 549 4.57 50.51 -27.49
N ASN A 550 5.71 50.28 -26.85
CA ASN A 550 6.65 51.32 -26.47
C ASN A 550 8.07 50.73 -26.33
N GLN A 551 9.03 51.58 -25.95
CA GLN A 551 10.45 51.24 -25.87
C GLN A 551 10.79 50.14 -24.85
N THR A 552 9.92 49.88 -23.88
CA THR A 552 10.19 48.99 -22.74
C THR A 552 9.20 47.84 -22.60
N THR A 553 8.27 47.69 -23.54
CA THR A 553 7.17 46.73 -23.41
C THR A 553 6.96 45.97 -24.71
N VAL A 554 6.69 44.66 -24.59
CA VAL A 554 6.18 43.79 -25.66
C VAL A 554 4.96 43.04 -25.16
N ASN A 555 3.84 43.16 -25.87
CA ASN A 555 2.64 42.38 -25.64
C ASN A 555 2.67 41.15 -26.56
N LEU A 556 2.30 40.00 -26.02
CA LEU A 556 2.24 38.71 -26.70
C LEU A 556 0.81 38.18 -26.65
N SER A 557 0.37 37.55 -27.73
CA SER A 557 -0.88 36.78 -27.77
C SER A 557 -0.74 35.52 -28.61
N TRP A 558 -1.49 34.47 -28.31
CA TRP A 558 -1.47 33.20 -29.05
C TRP A 558 -2.83 32.50 -29.01
N SER A 559 -2.99 31.43 -29.79
CA SER A 559 -4.17 30.56 -29.76
C SER A 559 -4.08 29.53 -28.65
N ALA A 560 -5.21 29.21 -28.02
CA ALA A 560 -5.28 28.27 -26.91
C ALA A 560 -4.85 26.85 -27.31
N SER A 561 -4.13 26.18 -26.41
CA SER A 561 -3.81 24.76 -26.51
C SER A 561 -4.98 23.90 -26.02
N THR A 562 -4.98 22.63 -26.42
CA THR A 562 -5.92 21.60 -25.99
C THR A 562 -5.17 20.44 -25.35
N ASP A 563 -5.81 19.77 -24.41
CA ASP A 563 -5.25 18.64 -23.67
C ASP A 563 -6.33 17.57 -23.44
N ASN A 564 -5.93 16.32 -23.21
CA ASN A 564 -6.86 15.21 -22.92
C ASN A 564 -7.53 15.33 -21.55
N ARG A 565 -7.00 16.16 -20.64
CA ARG A 565 -7.65 16.52 -19.37
C ARG A 565 -7.85 18.02 -19.23
N ALA A 566 -6.77 18.79 -19.17
CA ALA A 566 -6.82 20.24 -18.96
C ALA A 566 -5.47 20.90 -19.20
N VAL A 567 -5.48 22.05 -19.88
CA VAL A 567 -4.32 22.96 -19.92
C VAL A 567 -4.31 23.80 -18.64
N ALA A 568 -3.22 23.78 -17.88
CA ALA A 568 -3.04 24.58 -16.67
C ALA A 568 -2.50 25.99 -16.96
N GLY A 569 -1.70 26.15 -18.02
CA GLY A 569 -1.19 27.46 -18.42
C GLY A 569 -0.13 27.38 -19.49
N TYR A 570 0.59 28.49 -19.65
CA TYR A 570 1.61 28.70 -20.66
C TYR A 570 2.90 29.25 -20.05
N LYS A 571 4.06 28.83 -20.58
CA LYS A 571 5.37 29.42 -20.23
C LYS A 571 5.87 30.28 -21.37
N ILE A 572 6.39 31.46 -21.05
CA ILE A 572 6.83 32.47 -22.01
C ILE A 572 8.35 32.50 -22.01
N TYR A 573 8.94 32.36 -23.19
CA TYR A 573 10.37 32.33 -23.39
C TYR A 573 10.80 33.53 -24.21
N ARG A 574 11.85 34.22 -23.76
CA ARG A 574 12.52 35.33 -24.47
C ARG A 574 13.98 34.96 -24.67
N ASN A 575 14.43 34.98 -25.94
CA ASN A 575 15.79 34.60 -26.33
C ASN A 575 16.20 33.22 -25.77
N GLY A 576 15.25 32.27 -25.76
CA GLY A 576 15.44 30.91 -25.24
C GLY A 576 15.32 30.76 -23.72
N SER A 577 15.20 31.84 -22.95
CA SER A 577 15.05 31.78 -21.48
C SER A 577 13.60 31.99 -21.06
N ASN A 578 13.09 31.17 -20.15
CA ASN A 578 11.77 31.38 -19.56
C ASN A 578 11.76 32.67 -18.71
N ILE A 579 10.82 33.58 -19.00
CA ILE A 579 10.66 34.86 -18.30
C ILE A 579 9.39 34.91 -17.44
N GLY A 580 8.51 33.91 -17.52
CA GLY A 580 7.28 33.86 -16.74
C GLY A 580 6.24 32.89 -17.31
N SER A 581 5.07 32.87 -16.67
CA SER A 581 3.93 32.08 -17.10
C SER A 581 2.66 32.91 -17.21
N SER A 582 1.68 32.42 -17.97
CA SER A 582 0.34 32.98 -18.07
C SER A 582 -0.71 31.88 -18.01
N GLU A 583 -1.80 32.09 -17.28
CA GLU A 583 -2.98 31.21 -17.30
C GLU A 583 -3.92 31.53 -18.47
N THR A 584 -3.71 32.69 -19.11
CA THR A 584 -4.45 33.12 -20.29
C THR A 584 -3.57 33.01 -21.54
N THR A 585 -4.15 33.28 -22.71
CA THR A 585 -3.44 33.21 -24.00
C THR A 585 -2.75 34.53 -24.36
N SER A 586 -2.31 35.29 -23.36
CA SER A 586 -1.60 36.55 -23.53
C SER A 586 -0.57 36.78 -22.42
N TYR A 587 0.45 37.58 -22.72
CA TYR A 587 1.47 37.99 -21.75
C TYR A 587 2.04 39.35 -22.11
N THR A 588 2.42 40.15 -21.12
CA THR A 588 3.03 41.48 -21.34
C THR A 588 4.41 41.51 -20.69
N ASP A 589 5.46 41.53 -21.51
CA ASP A 589 6.84 41.70 -21.05
C ASP A 589 7.15 43.20 -20.92
N THR A 590 7.19 43.71 -19.69
CA THR A 590 7.52 45.11 -19.37
C THR A 590 8.99 45.34 -19.06
N THR A 591 9.85 44.34 -19.28
CA THR A 591 11.28 44.38 -18.93
C THR A 591 12.19 44.61 -20.14
N CYS A 592 11.62 45.01 -21.26
CA CYS A 592 12.36 45.20 -22.50
C CYS A 592 13.19 46.49 -22.48
N SER A 593 14.23 46.55 -23.30
CA SER A 593 15.05 47.73 -23.53
C SER A 593 14.75 48.34 -24.89
N ALA A 594 14.94 49.65 -25.04
CA ALA A 594 14.70 50.37 -26.29
C ALA A 594 15.58 49.85 -27.44
N ASN A 595 15.09 49.93 -28.67
CA ASN A 595 15.82 49.55 -29.89
C ASN A 595 16.47 48.16 -29.82
N THR A 596 15.82 47.19 -29.18
CA THR A 596 16.37 45.86 -28.92
C THR A 596 15.51 44.80 -29.57
N THR A 597 16.14 43.89 -30.30
CA THR A 597 15.48 42.74 -30.94
C THR A 597 15.39 41.57 -29.97
N TYR A 598 14.20 41.01 -29.85
CA TYR A 598 13.88 39.83 -29.03
C TYR A 598 13.26 38.75 -29.90
N THR A 599 13.49 37.50 -29.52
CA THR A 599 12.74 36.34 -30.03
C THR A 599 11.88 35.77 -28.92
N TYR A 600 10.57 35.67 -29.14
CA TYR A 600 9.63 35.08 -28.18
C TYR A 600 9.08 33.75 -28.64
N GLN A 601 8.90 32.83 -27.69
CA GLN A 601 8.28 31.52 -27.87
C GLN A 601 7.38 31.21 -26.67
N VAL A 602 6.42 30.31 -26.86
CA VAL A 602 5.48 29.89 -25.82
C VAL A 602 5.30 28.37 -25.87
N SER A 603 5.26 27.73 -24.69
CA SER A 603 4.80 26.35 -24.51
C SER A 603 3.56 26.33 -23.60
N ALA A 604 2.81 25.23 -23.63
CA ALA A 604 1.67 24.98 -22.75
C ALA A 604 1.98 23.85 -21.78
N PHE A 605 1.43 23.88 -20.57
CA PHE A 605 1.57 22.81 -19.58
C PHE A 605 0.24 22.46 -18.93
N ASP A 606 0.09 21.21 -18.49
CA ASP A 606 -1.10 20.69 -17.81
C ASP A 606 -0.96 20.71 -16.28
N THR A 607 -2.00 20.26 -15.56
CA THR A 607 -1.99 20.18 -14.09
C THR A 607 -1.13 19.03 -13.55
N SER A 608 -0.73 18.09 -14.40
CA SER A 608 0.14 16.95 -14.07
C SER A 608 1.62 17.25 -14.33
N GLY A 609 1.95 18.43 -14.87
CA GLY A 609 3.30 18.90 -15.15
C GLY A 609 3.83 18.52 -16.54
N ASN A 610 3.01 17.93 -17.42
CA ASN A 610 3.41 17.67 -18.80
C ASN A 610 3.47 18.99 -19.58
N GLU A 611 4.57 19.23 -20.29
CA GLU A 611 4.80 20.46 -21.06
C GLU A 611 4.92 20.15 -22.56
N SER A 612 4.27 20.96 -23.39
CA SER A 612 4.35 20.86 -24.84
C SER A 612 5.68 21.37 -25.39
N SER A 613 5.99 21.07 -26.65
CA SER A 613 7.12 21.71 -27.32
C SER A 613 6.90 23.23 -27.47
N LEU A 614 7.98 23.99 -27.58
CA LEU A 614 7.89 25.43 -27.87
C LEU A 614 7.25 25.69 -29.25
N CYS A 615 6.42 26.71 -29.35
CA CYS A 615 5.93 27.19 -30.63
C CYS A 615 7.05 27.83 -31.49
N THR A 616 6.71 28.13 -32.75
CA THR A 616 7.63 28.84 -33.65
C THR A 616 7.92 30.23 -33.11
N GLY A 617 9.21 30.60 -33.03
CA GLY A 617 9.64 31.87 -32.46
C GLY A 617 9.26 33.09 -33.32
N VAL A 618 8.78 34.14 -32.66
CA VAL A 618 8.47 35.44 -33.29
C VAL A 618 9.54 36.45 -32.91
N VAL A 619 10.10 37.11 -33.92
CA VAL A 619 11.12 38.14 -33.74
C VAL A 619 10.46 39.52 -33.75
N VAL A 620 10.72 40.31 -32.73
CA VAL A 620 10.18 41.67 -32.57
C VAL A 620 11.27 42.62 -32.09
N THR A 621 11.27 43.86 -32.56
CA THR A 621 12.23 44.89 -32.11
C THR A 621 11.48 46.04 -31.46
N THR A 622 11.85 46.37 -30.23
CA THR A 622 11.26 47.52 -29.53
C THR A 622 11.66 48.84 -30.21
N PRO A 623 10.80 49.86 -30.17
CA PRO A 623 11.11 51.17 -30.71
C PRO A 623 12.34 51.82 -30.05
N PRO A 624 13.05 52.72 -30.75
CA PRO A 624 14.06 53.55 -30.14
C PRO A 624 13.43 54.56 -29.17
N ASN A 625 14.19 54.88 -28.11
CA ASN A 625 13.91 56.05 -27.28
C ASN A 625 14.47 57.28 -28.00
N TYR A 626 13.61 57.97 -28.77
CA TYR A 626 14.01 59.07 -29.63
C TYR A 626 13.06 60.26 -29.49
N GLU A 627 13.61 61.42 -29.16
CA GLU A 627 12.91 62.69 -29.25
C GLU A 627 13.84 63.78 -29.80
N VAL A 628 13.25 64.78 -30.43
CA VAL A 628 13.94 65.99 -30.88
C VAL A 628 13.22 67.18 -30.28
N ILE A 629 13.96 68.02 -29.55
CA ILE A 629 13.48 69.31 -29.06
C ILE A 629 14.24 70.38 -29.82
N ILE A 630 13.51 71.36 -30.37
CA ILE A 630 14.09 72.55 -30.97
C ILE A 630 13.60 73.74 -30.17
N ASP A 631 14.57 74.52 -29.70
CA ASP A 631 14.34 75.77 -28.99
C ASP A 631 14.29 76.97 -29.95
N GLU A 632 13.84 78.14 -29.50
CA GLU A 632 13.55 79.23 -30.43
C GLU A 632 14.80 79.83 -31.11
N GLU A 633 16.01 79.65 -30.57
CA GLU A 633 17.25 80.16 -31.16
C GLU A 633 17.64 79.37 -32.41
N SER A 634 17.14 78.14 -32.56
CA SER A 634 17.33 77.29 -33.74
C SER A 634 16.19 77.41 -34.76
N CYS A 635 15.27 78.36 -34.57
CA CYS A 635 14.16 78.62 -35.48
C CYS A 635 14.55 79.47 -36.69
N THR A 636 13.84 79.24 -37.80
CA THR A 636 13.78 80.22 -38.89
C THR A 636 12.68 81.24 -38.57
N TRP A 637 12.99 82.53 -38.73
CA TRP A 637 12.09 83.64 -38.39
C TRP A 637 11.73 84.48 -39.62
N TYR A 638 10.51 85.02 -39.62
CA TYR A 638 10.06 86.04 -40.55
C TYR A 638 9.27 87.11 -39.80
N GLY A 639 9.44 88.38 -40.18
CA GLY A 639 8.87 89.53 -39.47
C GLY A 639 9.61 89.89 -38.19
N SER A 640 9.08 90.86 -37.43
CA SER A 640 9.69 91.36 -36.20
C SER A 640 9.29 90.53 -34.99
N TRP A 641 10.29 90.05 -34.25
CA TRP A 641 10.14 89.30 -33.00
C TRP A 641 11.06 89.88 -31.92
N THR A 642 10.53 90.06 -30.71
CA THR A 642 11.28 90.60 -29.57
C THR A 642 11.68 89.46 -28.64
N ALA A 643 12.97 89.37 -28.33
CA ALA A 643 13.49 88.44 -27.34
C ALA A 643 13.16 88.87 -25.92
N ALA A 644 12.88 87.89 -25.06
CA ALA A 644 12.60 88.09 -23.65
C ALA A 644 13.07 86.88 -22.85
N THR A 645 13.26 87.09 -21.55
CA THR A 645 13.69 86.03 -20.62
C THR A 645 12.59 85.77 -19.58
N ALA A 646 12.47 84.52 -19.13
CA ALA A 646 11.63 84.12 -18.02
C ALA A 646 12.23 82.90 -17.32
N THR A 647 12.26 82.88 -16.00
CA THR A 647 12.79 81.74 -15.25
C THR A 647 12.03 80.46 -15.57
N ALA A 648 12.74 79.37 -15.83
CA ALA A 648 12.13 78.04 -15.95
C ALA A 648 11.26 77.74 -14.70
N PRO A 649 10.06 77.14 -14.87
CA PRO A 649 9.55 76.56 -16.10
C PRO A 649 8.79 77.55 -17.00
N ALA A 650 8.71 78.85 -16.68
CA ALA A 650 7.83 79.77 -17.42
C ALA A 650 8.18 79.93 -18.91
N ALA A 651 9.43 79.67 -19.29
CA ALA A 651 9.90 79.48 -20.67
C ALA A 651 10.90 78.31 -20.70
N TYR A 652 11.01 77.60 -21.82
CA TYR A 652 12.01 76.53 -21.97
C TYR A 652 13.41 77.17 -22.04
N ASN A 653 14.41 76.58 -21.37
CA ASN A 653 15.78 77.11 -21.22
C ASN A 653 15.97 78.55 -20.68
N GLY A 654 14.89 79.29 -20.41
CA GLY A 654 14.93 80.59 -19.75
C GLY A 654 14.61 81.77 -20.66
N ASP A 655 14.34 81.54 -21.94
CA ASP A 655 14.10 82.53 -22.97
C ASP A 655 12.95 82.15 -23.91
N TYR A 656 12.43 83.17 -24.59
CA TYR A 656 11.38 83.05 -25.59
C TYR A 656 11.38 84.30 -26.45
N LYS A 657 10.67 84.24 -27.58
CA LYS A 657 10.37 85.42 -28.40
C LYS A 657 8.87 85.68 -28.49
N TYR A 658 8.52 86.94 -28.65
CA TYR A 658 7.13 87.33 -28.86
C TYR A 658 6.97 88.36 -29.97
N THR A 659 5.79 88.37 -30.57
CA THR A 659 5.36 89.38 -31.54
C THR A 659 3.89 89.75 -31.30
N THR A 660 3.42 90.81 -31.93
CA THR A 660 2.03 91.25 -31.82
C THR A 660 1.14 90.49 -32.80
N SER A 661 -0.05 90.10 -32.35
CA SER A 661 -1.06 89.43 -33.16
C SER A 661 -1.62 90.32 -34.26
N SER A 662 -1.96 89.71 -35.40
CA SER A 662 -2.51 90.36 -36.59
C SER A 662 -3.92 89.87 -36.88
N THR A 663 -4.80 90.79 -37.32
CA THR A 663 -6.21 90.51 -37.66
C THR A 663 -6.49 90.35 -39.14
N SER A 664 -5.59 90.79 -40.03
CA SER A 664 -5.86 90.85 -41.48
C SER A 664 -4.97 89.94 -42.34
N SER A 665 -3.73 89.65 -41.93
CA SER A 665 -2.80 88.78 -42.65
C SER A 665 -1.64 88.31 -41.76
N GLU A 666 -0.91 87.28 -42.19
CA GLU A 666 0.34 86.86 -41.53
C GLU A 666 1.47 87.86 -41.84
N THR A 667 1.99 88.50 -40.80
CA THR A 667 3.08 89.48 -40.91
C THR A 667 4.36 89.02 -40.20
N ALA A 668 4.26 88.01 -39.34
CA ALA A 668 5.39 87.38 -38.66
C ALA A 668 5.11 85.88 -38.42
N TRP A 669 6.14 85.04 -38.54
CA TRP A 669 6.04 83.61 -38.21
C TRP A 669 7.37 83.05 -37.69
N ALA A 670 7.29 81.95 -36.94
CA ALA A 670 8.40 81.16 -36.44
C ALA A 670 8.30 79.72 -36.96
N LYS A 671 9.42 79.10 -37.35
CA LYS A 671 9.46 77.74 -37.89
C LYS A 671 10.53 76.89 -37.21
N TRP A 672 10.11 75.80 -36.59
CA TRP A 672 10.97 74.75 -36.00
C TRP A 672 11.07 73.58 -36.98
N THR A 673 12.27 73.26 -37.47
CA THR A 673 12.51 72.20 -38.47
C THR A 673 13.43 71.11 -37.91
N PRO A 674 12.91 69.97 -37.43
CA PRO A 674 13.70 68.88 -36.88
C PRO A 674 14.48 68.14 -37.97
N ASN A 675 15.66 67.61 -37.62
CA ASN A 675 16.31 66.56 -38.40
C ASN A 675 15.96 65.21 -37.75
N LEU A 676 14.98 64.50 -38.32
CA LEU A 676 14.45 63.26 -37.73
C LEU A 676 15.24 62.05 -38.23
N ASN A 677 15.86 61.30 -37.31
CA ASN A 677 16.65 60.11 -37.64
C ASN A 677 15.79 58.89 -38.01
N TYR A 678 14.51 58.89 -37.61
CA TYR A 678 13.59 57.78 -37.87
C TYR A 678 12.33 58.25 -38.60
N ALA A 679 11.92 57.53 -39.64
CA ALA A 679 10.59 57.67 -40.19
C ALA A 679 9.59 56.98 -39.25
N GLY A 680 8.41 57.57 -39.07
CA GLY A 680 7.35 57.00 -38.21
C GLY A 680 6.47 58.08 -37.60
N THR A 681 5.74 57.75 -36.54
CA THR A 681 4.92 58.77 -35.88
C THR A 681 5.71 59.54 -34.88
N TYR A 682 5.31 60.79 -34.72
CA TYR A 682 5.72 61.59 -33.59
C TYR A 682 4.50 62.22 -32.93
N ASP A 683 4.47 62.18 -31.61
CA ASP A 683 3.70 63.13 -30.83
C ASP A 683 4.45 64.47 -30.83
N VAL A 684 3.74 65.53 -31.20
CA VAL A 684 4.27 66.88 -31.33
C VAL A 684 3.72 67.72 -30.18
N TYR A 685 4.62 68.38 -29.48
CA TYR A 685 4.32 69.27 -28.35
C TYR A 685 4.90 70.65 -28.59
N VAL A 686 4.26 71.66 -28.03
CA VAL A 686 4.76 73.05 -28.00
C VAL A 686 4.94 73.51 -26.56
N TYR A 687 5.99 74.29 -26.33
CA TYR A 687 6.23 75.01 -25.09
C TYR A 687 5.94 76.49 -25.33
N TYR A 688 5.45 77.18 -24.30
CA TYR A 688 5.25 78.63 -24.34
C TYR A 688 5.04 79.19 -22.95
N ARG A 689 5.24 80.50 -22.82
CA ARG A 689 4.90 81.26 -21.62
C ARG A 689 3.46 81.77 -21.64
N SER A 690 2.68 81.44 -20.61
CA SER A 690 1.33 81.98 -20.47
C SER A 690 1.28 83.39 -19.89
N GLY A 691 0.19 84.12 -20.15
CA GLY A 691 -0.06 85.45 -19.62
C GLY A 691 -1.41 86.02 -20.05
N THR A 692 -1.91 87.00 -19.31
CA THR A 692 -3.23 87.62 -19.59
C THR A 692 -3.26 88.44 -20.88
N ASN A 693 -2.09 88.82 -21.42
CA ASN A 693 -1.94 89.57 -22.67
C ASN A 693 -1.55 88.69 -23.87
N ARG A 694 -1.75 87.36 -23.79
CA ARG A 694 -1.46 86.43 -24.89
C ARG A 694 -2.71 86.15 -25.73
N THR A 695 -2.51 85.72 -26.97
CA THR A 695 -3.61 85.25 -27.83
C THR A 695 -4.26 83.98 -27.28
N THR A 696 -5.57 83.83 -27.49
CA THR A 696 -6.27 82.56 -27.21
C THR A 696 -6.22 81.59 -28.39
N LYS A 697 -5.67 82.02 -29.54
CA LYS A 697 -5.74 81.32 -30.83
C LYS A 697 -4.40 81.36 -31.58
N ALA A 698 -3.29 81.07 -30.89
CA ALA A 698 -1.98 80.93 -31.53
C ALA A 698 -2.01 79.77 -32.55
N PRO A 699 -1.90 80.01 -33.87
CA PRO A 699 -2.00 78.96 -34.89
C PRO A 699 -0.64 78.27 -35.07
N TYR A 700 -0.57 77.01 -34.63
CA TYR A 700 0.55 76.11 -34.93
C TYR A 700 0.17 75.16 -36.06
N THR A 701 0.83 75.27 -37.19
CA THR A 701 0.68 74.33 -38.31
C THR A 701 1.79 73.28 -38.27
N VAL A 702 1.40 72.01 -38.09
CA VAL A 702 2.28 70.84 -38.15
C VAL A 702 2.29 70.33 -39.59
N TYR A 703 3.45 70.34 -40.25
CA TYR A 703 3.68 69.77 -41.57
C TYR A 703 4.32 68.39 -41.44
N TYR A 704 3.70 67.39 -42.04
CA TYR A 704 4.02 65.97 -41.89
C TYR A 704 3.94 65.26 -43.24
N LYS A 705 4.32 63.97 -43.30
CA LYS A 705 4.52 63.16 -44.52
C LYS A 705 3.38 63.26 -45.52
N THR A 706 2.13 63.28 -45.05
CA THR A 706 0.92 63.21 -45.87
C THR A 706 0.12 64.52 -45.94
N GLY A 707 0.62 65.62 -45.36
CA GLY A 707 -0.07 66.91 -45.39
C GLY A 707 0.29 67.82 -44.22
N SER A 708 -0.65 68.68 -43.83
CA SER A 708 -0.50 69.59 -42.68
C SER A 708 -1.79 69.71 -41.87
N THR A 709 -1.68 70.04 -40.60
CA THR A 709 -2.81 70.35 -39.71
C THR A 709 -2.48 71.59 -38.90
N THR A 710 -3.44 72.51 -38.78
CA THR A 710 -3.31 73.70 -37.91
C THR A 710 -4.10 73.51 -36.63
N ILE A 711 -3.47 73.83 -35.50
CA ILE A 711 -4.03 73.75 -34.16
C ILE A 711 -3.97 75.14 -33.55
N LEU A 712 -5.10 75.61 -33.02
CA LEU A 712 -5.18 76.87 -32.30
C LEU A 712 -4.89 76.61 -30.82
N VAL A 713 -3.84 77.23 -30.31
CA VAL A 713 -3.38 77.07 -28.93
C VAL A 713 -3.72 78.32 -28.13
N ASN A 714 -4.37 78.12 -26.98
CA ASN A 714 -4.66 79.20 -26.05
C ASN A 714 -3.45 79.48 -25.15
N GLN A 715 -2.69 80.52 -25.49
CA GLN A 715 -1.48 80.89 -24.75
C GLN A 715 -1.77 81.69 -23.48
N THR A 716 -3.02 81.91 -23.08
CA THR A 716 -3.33 82.53 -21.78
C THR A 716 -3.22 81.53 -20.61
N VAL A 717 -3.20 80.24 -20.92
CA VAL A 717 -3.22 79.13 -19.95
C VAL A 717 -2.21 78.04 -20.33
N ASN A 718 -1.92 77.13 -19.41
CA ASN A 718 -1.03 75.98 -19.62
C ASN A 718 0.39 76.33 -20.10
N GLY A 719 0.88 77.52 -19.80
CA GLY A 719 2.27 77.89 -20.05
C GLY A 719 3.22 77.20 -19.08
N GLY A 720 4.48 77.11 -19.49
CA GLY A 720 5.53 76.48 -18.70
C GLY A 720 5.44 74.95 -18.58
N GLN A 721 4.87 74.31 -19.60
CA GLN A 721 4.81 72.86 -19.74
C GLN A 721 4.68 72.49 -21.22
N TRP A 722 4.97 71.22 -21.55
CA TRP A 722 4.79 70.68 -22.90
C TRP A 722 3.31 70.44 -23.21
N ASN A 723 2.76 71.20 -24.15
CA ASN A 723 1.37 71.07 -24.60
C ASN A 723 1.30 70.22 -25.85
N TYR A 724 0.62 69.08 -25.80
CA TYR A 724 0.40 68.22 -26.96
C TYR A 724 -0.46 68.93 -28.00
N ILE A 725 -0.05 68.87 -29.27
CA ILE A 725 -0.81 69.47 -30.37
C ILE A 725 -1.19 68.47 -31.47
N ALA A 726 -0.40 67.42 -31.73
CA ALA A 726 -0.76 66.42 -32.75
C ALA A 726 0.10 65.15 -32.69
N THR A 727 -0.46 64.01 -33.09
CA THR A 727 0.26 62.79 -33.47
C THR A 727 0.25 62.68 -34.99
N LYS A 728 1.42 62.74 -35.65
CA LYS A 728 1.49 62.81 -37.12
C LYS A 728 2.68 62.04 -37.72
N PRO A 729 2.59 61.61 -39.01
CA PRO A 729 3.60 60.73 -39.58
C PRO A 729 4.70 61.55 -40.21
N PHE A 730 5.94 61.36 -39.81
CA PHE A 730 7.08 62.08 -40.37
C PHE A 730 7.99 61.13 -41.17
N ASN A 731 8.59 61.66 -42.23
CA ASN A 731 9.72 61.01 -42.89
C ASN A 731 11.00 61.27 -42.07
N THR A 732 12.06 60.50 -42.36
CA THR A 732 13.41 60.88 -41.94
C THR A 732 13.83 62.22 -42.56
N GLY A 733 14.76 62.92 -41.91
CA GLY A 733 15.30 64.20 -42.37
C GLY A 733 14.46 65.40 -41.94
N THR A 734 14.48 66.46 -42.75
CA THR A 734 14.00 67.81 -42.39
C THR A 734 12.71 68.24 -43.09
N THR A 735 11.98 67.31 -43.71
CA THR A 735 10.82 67.65 -44.55
C THR A 735 9.58 68.04 -43.75
N GLY A 736 9.43 67.53 -42.52
CA GLY A 736 8.35 67.92 -41.61
C GLY A 736 8.81 68.98 -40.62
N TYR A 737 7.92 69.88 -40.23
CA TYR A 737 8.23 71.04 -39.38
C TYR A 737 6.97 71.59 -38.72
N VAL A 738 7.13 72.44 -37.69
CA VAL A 738 6.05 73.21 -37.08
C VAL A 738 6.24 74.68 -37.39
N LYS A 739 5.16 75.35 -37.80
CA LYS A 739 5.12 76.80 -38.06
C LYS A 739 4.11 77.47 -37.14
N LEU A 740 4.54 78.48 -36.39
CA LEU A 740 3.66 79.37 -35.62
C LEU A 740 3.45 80.68 -36.39
N SER A 741 2.19 81.08 -36.56
CA SER A 741 1.81 82.33 -37.21
C SER A 741 1.38 83.40 -36.20
N ASN A 742 1.61 84.68 -36.50
CA ASN A 742 1.01 85.77 -35.73
C ASN A 742 -0.42 86.14 -36.20
N TYR A 743 -0.94 85.51 -37.25
CA TYR A 743 -2.28 85.76 -37.76
C TYR A 743 -3.32 84.99 -36.93
N THR A 744 -3.78 85.61 -35.85
CA THR A 744 -4.70 84.97 -34.89
C THR A 744 -6.15 85.42 -35.06
N GLY A 745 -6.38 86.51 -35.81
CA GLY A 745 -7.68 87.18 -35.87
C GLY A 745 -7.97 88.07 -34.65
N GLU A 746 -7.04 88.19 -33.70
CA GLU A 746 -7.14 89.04 -32.51
C GLU A 746 -6.17 90.23 -32.63
N SER A 747 -6.57 91.41 -32.13
CA SER A 747 -5.75 92.63 -32.21
C SER A 747 -5.02 92.90 -30.90
N GLY A 748 -3.74 93.27 -30.98
CA GLY A 748 -2.97 93.83 -29.86
C GLY A 748 -2.51 92.83 -28.78
N LEU A 749 -2.66 91.52 -29.00
CA LEU A 749 -2.19 90.48 -28.09
C LEU A 749 -0.79 90.00 -28.47
N ALA A 750 -0.08 89.35 -27.55
CA ALA A 750 1.22 88.74 -27.83
C ALA A 750 1.07 87.27 -28.27
N VAL A 751 1.82 86.89 -29.30
CA VAL A 751 2.03 85.49 -29.73
C VAL A 751 3.43 85.07 -29.28
N ILE A 752 3.54 83.94 -28.59
CA ILE A 752 4.76 83.46 -27.94
C ILE A 752 5.33 82.27 -28.71
N ALA A 753 6.61 82.38 -29.07
CA ALA A 753 7.42 81.33 -29.67
C ALA A 753 8.56 80.98 -28.70
N ASP A 754 8.70 79.71 -28.41
CA ASP A 754 9.62 79.14 -27.42
C ASP A 754 10.07 77.78 -28.03
N ALA A 755 9.81 76.62 -27.41
CA ALA A 755 10.25 75.33 -27.96
C ALA A 755 9.16 74.44 -28.61
N VAL A 756 9.59 73.51 -29.48
CA VAL A 756 8.76 72.43 -30.05
C VAL A 756 9.46 71.09 -29.86
N ARG A 757 8.71 70.07 -29.45
CA ARG A 757 9.20 68.69 -29.23
C ARG A 757 8.50 67.71 -30.15
N TRP A 758 9.28 66.83 -30.78
CA TRP A 758 8.83 65.64 -31.50
C TRP A 758 9.27 64.40 -30.73
N LYS A 759 8.32 63.63 -30.21
CA LYS A 759 8.60 62.37 -29.50
C LYS A 759 8.18 61.18 -30.36
N TYR A 760 9.14 60.31 -30.71
CA TYR A 760 8.87 59.16 -31.57
C TYR A 760 7.97 58.15 -30.85
N ILE A 761 6.88 57.76 -31.50
CA ILE A 761 6.09 56.59 -31.10
C ILE A 761 5.78 55.75 -32.35
N THR A 762 5.77 54.44 -32.20
CA THR A 762 5.46 53.52 -33.30
C THR A 762 3.96 53.29 -33.36
N TYR A 763 3.39 53.93 -34.38
CA TYR A 763 2.00 54.08 -34.81
C TYR A 763 0.91 53.04 -34.45
N LEU A 764 -0.30 53.60 -34.36
CA LEU A 764 -1.65 53.02 -34.35
C LEU A 764 -1.86 51.81 -35.27
N ASP A 765 -2.55 50.81 -34.72
CA ASP A 765 -3.18 49.74 -35.49
C ASP A 765 -4.37 50.27 -36.29
N SER A 766 -4.42 49.99 -37.59
CA SER A 766 -5.52 50.39 -38.47
C SER A 766 -6.10 49.24 -39.29
N GLN A 767 -5.62 48.02 -39.05
CA GLN A 767 -6.08 46.85 -39.77
C GLN A 767 -7.06 46.10 -38.86
N ALA A 768 -8.22 45.74 -39.42
CA ALA A 768 -9.20 44.96 -38.68
C ALA A 768 -8.81 43.48 -38.62
N PRO A 769 -9.23 42.77 -37.55
CA PRO A 769 -9.09 41.33 -37.49
C PRO A 769 -9.72 40.61 -38.69
N SER A 770 -9.21 39.42 -39.02
CA SER A 770 -9.85 38.54 -39.99
C SER A 770 -11.26 38.15 -39.52
N THR A 771 -12.20 37.96 -40.45
CA THR A 771 -13.55 37.49 -40.13
C THR A 771 -13.52 36.12 -39.42
N PRO A 772 -14.22 35.94 -38.28
CA PRO A 772 -14.37 34.63 -37.64
C PRO A 772 -15.05 33.62 -38.57
N THR A 773 -14.64 32.35 -38.53
CA THR A 773 -15.19 31.29 -39.40
C THR A 773 -15.77 30.13 -38.60
N ASN A 774 -16.47 29.21 -39.27
CA ASN A 774 -17.05 27.99 -38.66
C ASN A 774 -17.94 28.25 -37.44
N LEU A 775 -18.73 29.32 -37.46
CA LEU A 775 -19.72 29.54 -36.41
C LEU A 775 -20.74 28.41 -36.44
N GLN A 776 -20.89 27.75 -35.30
CA GLN A 776 -21.84 26.68 -35.05
C GLN A 776 -22.66 27.02 -33.81
N GLY A 777 -23.90 26.56 -33.79
CA GLY A 777 -24.78 26.70 -32.64
C GLY A 777 -25.51 25.40 -32.33
N THR A 778 -25.70 25.12 -31.04
CA THR A 778 -26.40 23.93 -30.55
C THR A 778 -27.48 24.36 -29.56
N ALA A 779 -28.72 23.99 -29.83
CA ALA A 779 -29.81 24.18 -28.87
C ALA A 779 -29.66 23.15 -27.73
N VAL A 780 -29.39 23.63 -26.53
CA VAL A 780 -29.22 22.79 -25.33
C VAL A 780 -30.56 22.54 -24.64
N SER A 781 -31.48 23.52 -24.71
CA SER A 781 -32.84 23.42 -24.19
C SER A 781 -33.78 24.32 -25.01
N GLY A 782 -35.06 24.33 -24.64
CA GLY A 782 -36.02 25.29 -25.21
C GLY A 782 -35.61 26.76 -25.01
N THR A 783 -34.73 27.07 -24.05
CA THR A 783 -34.37 28.44 -23.68
C THR A 783 -32.87 28.75 -23.79
N GLN A 784 -32.06 27.81 -24.28
CA GLN A 784 -30.60 27.99 -24.36
C GLN A 784 -30.00 27.50 -25.68
N VAL A 785 -29.14 28.33 -26.27
CA VAL A 785 -28.28 27.98 -27.42
C VAL A 785 -26.81 28.28 -27.08
N ASN A 786 -25.94 27.30 -27.28
CA ASN A 786 -24.49 27.47 -27.15
C ASN A 786 -23.85 27.64 -28.52
N LEU A 787 -22.93 28.59 -28.65
CA LEU A 787 -22.21 28.95 -29.87
C LEU A 787 -20.72 28.68 -29.73
N THR A 788 -20.10 28.23 -30.83
CA THR A 788 -18.64 28.08 -30.97
C THR A 788 -18.19 28.50 -32.36
N TRP A 789 -16.98 29.03 -32.50
CA TRP A 789 -16.40 29.43 -33.80
C TRP A 789 -14.88 29.25 -33.83
N THR A 790 -14.29 29.37 -35.01
CA THR A 790 -12.84 29.47 -35.21
C THR A 790 -12.39 30.92 -35.02
N GLY A 791 -11.33 31.10 -34.23
CA GLY A 791 -10.82 32.41 -33.86
C GLY A 791 -10.23 33.21 -35.03
N SER A 792 -10.25 34.53 -34.89
CA SER A 792 -9.69 35.49 -35.83
C SER A 792 -8.20 35.72 -35.60
N THR A 793 -7.52 36.22 -36.62
CA THR A 793 -6.12 36.68 -36.58
C THR A 793 -6.05 38.15 -36.92
N ASP A 794 -5.06 38.85 -36.40
CA ASP A 794 -4.82 40.26 -36.62
C ASP A 794 -3.31 40.56 -36.60
N ASN A 795 -2.87 41.67 -37.20
CA ASN A 795 -1.46 42.08 -37.23
C ASN A 795 -0.92 42.47 -35.86
N ILE A 796 -1.78 42.91 -34.92
CA ILE A 796 -1.40 43.24 -33.55
C ILE A 796 -2.11 42.28 -32.58
N GLY A 797 -3.42 42.13 -32.67
CA GLY A 797 -4.14 41.17 -31.84
C GLY A 797 -5.66 41.38 -31.80
N VAL A 798 -6.39 40.30 -31.53
CA VAL A 798 -7.85 40.33 -31.41
C VAL A 798 -8.23 40.54 -29.95
N ALA A 799 -8.95 41.62 -29.65
CA ALA A 799 -9.41 41.97 -28.30
C ALA A 799 -10.69 41.22 -27.88
N GLY A 800 -11.53 40.81 -28.85
CA GLY A 800 -12.71 40.00 -28.55
C GLY A 800 -13.64 39.83 -29.74
N TYR A 801 -14.85 39.33 -29.44
CA TYR A 801 -15.88 39.02 -30.42
C TYR A 801 -17.22 39.65 -30.03
N LYS A 802 -17.98 40.14 -31.01
CA LYS A 802 -19.37 40.60 -30.83
C LYS A 802 -20.32 39.53 -31.36
N ILE A 803 -21.34 39.19 -30.57
CA ILE A 803 -22.30 38.13 -30.90
C ILE A 803 -23.61 38.78 -31.31
N TYR A 804 -24.13 38.37 -32.46
CA TYR A 804 -25.38 38.85 -33.03
C TYR A 804 -26.40 37.71 -33.08
N ARG A 805 -27.64 38.01 -32.69
CA ARG A 805 -28.81 37.15 -32.86
C ARG A 805 -29.87 37.91 -33.62
N ASN A 806 -30.36 37.35 -34.72
CA ASN A 806 -31.30 37.98 -35.64
C ASN A 806 -30.84 39.40 -36.02
N SER A 807 -29.55 39.51 -36.37
CA SER A 807 -28.83 40.75 -36.73
C SER A 807 -28.59 41.76 -35.60
N SER A 808 -29.17 41.58 -34.41
CA SER A 808 -28.96 42.46 -33.26
C SER A 808 -27.84 41.93 -32.35
N GLN A 809 -26.93 42.79 -31.91
CA GLN A 809 -25.90 42.40 -30.95
C GLN A 809 -26.54 42.04 -29.60
N ILE A 810 -26.23 40.86 -29.07
CA ILE A 810 -26.74 40.37 -27.78
C ILE A 810 -25.66 40.31 -26.70
N GLY A 811 -24.38 40.39 -27.07
CA GLY A 811 -23.27 40.32 -26.13
C GLY A 811 -21.90 40.43 -26.78
N THR A 812 -20.86 40.25 -25.97
CA THR A 812 -19.47 40.09 -26.40
C THR A 812 -18.87 38.86 -25.74
N SER A 813 -17.81 38.31 -26.34
CA SER A 813 -17.01 37.23 -25.75
C SER A 813 -15.54 37.48 -25.99
N ALA A 814 -14.71 37.27 -24.98
CA ALA A 814 -13.25 37.28 -25.12
C ALA A 814 -12.71 35.94 -25.66
N THR A 815 -13.54 34.89 -25.67
CA THR A 815 -13.18 33.56 -26.15
C THR A 815 -14.00 33.19 -27.39
N THR A 816 -13.67 32.08 -28.04
CA THR A 816 -14.35 31.62 -29.27
C THR A 816 -15.64 30.84 -28.99
N SER A 817 -16.37 31.22 -27.94
CA SER A 817 -17.62 30.59 -27.51
C SER A 817 -18.56 31.58 -26.83
N TYR A 818 -19.87 31.29 -26.84
CA TYR A 818 -20.90 32.11 -26.17
C TYR A 818 -22.15 31.28 -25.84
N SER A 819 -22.79 31.54 -24.69
CA SER A 819 -24.04 30.86 -24.29
C SER A 819 -25.20 31.85 -24.22
N ASP A 820 -26.17 31.73 -25.12
CA ASP A 820 -27.40 32.52 -25.11
C ASP A 820 -28.52 31.81 -24.35
N THR A 821 -28.74 32.21 -23.10
CA THR A 821 -29.78 31.68 -22.21
C THR A 821 -31.10 32.45 -22.28
N THR A 822 -31.27 33.34 -23.26
CA THR A 822 -32.45 34.20 -23.40
C THR A 822 -33.40 33.74 -24.51
N CYS A 823 -33.25 32.49 -24.96
CA CYS A 823 -34.03 31.96 -26.06
C CYS A 823 -35.45 31.55 -25.60
N THR A 824 -36.37 31.44 -26.56
CA THR A 824 -37.73 30.92 -26.39
C THR A 824 -37.84 29.58 -27.10
N SER A 825 -38.67 28.67 -26.57
CA SER A 825 -38.80 27.30 -27.10
C SER A 825 -39.44 27.29 -28.49
N ASN A 826 -39.14 26.25 -29.27
CA ASN A 826 -39.64 26.08 -30.64
C ASN A 826 -39.42 27.32 -31.53
N THR A 827 -38.33 28.06 -31.30
CA THR A 827 -38.01 29.31 -32.01
C THR A 827 -36.72 29.14 -32.77
N THR A 828 -36.72 29.56 -34.03
CA THR A 828 -35.52 29.56 -34.87
C THR A 828 -34.77 30.88 -34.72
N TYR A 829 -33.48 30.79 -34.39
CA TYR A 829 -32.56 31.90 -34.26
C TYR A 829 -31.47 31.82 -35.31
N THR A 830 -31.04 32.99 -35.79
CA THR A 830 -29.86 33.10 -36.66
C THR A 830 -28.77 33.85 -35.91
N TYR A 831 -27.58 33.25 -35.80
CA TYR A 831 -26.43 33.83 -35.12
C TYR A 831 -25.31 34.18 -36.09
N GLU A 832 -24.60 35.26 -35.79
CA GLU A 832 -23.38 35.72 -36.48
C GLU A 832 -22.39 36.26 -35.45
N VAL A 833 -21.09 36.24 -35.76
CA VAL A 833 -20.03 36.77 -34.89
C VAL A 833 -19.06 37.62 -35.69
N SER A 834 -18.65 38.78 -35.15
CA SER A 834 -17.50 39.57 -35.64
C SER A 834 -16.40 39.62 -34.59
N ALA A 835 -15.16 39.88 -35.00
CA ALA A 835 -14.01 40.11 -34.13
C ALA A 835 -13.65 41.60 -34.10
N TYR A 836 -13.06 42.06 -33.00
CA TYR A 836 -12.53 43.42 -32.87
C TYR A 836 -11.18 43.44 -32.15
N ASP A 837 -10.35 44.46 -32.39
CA ASP A 837 -9.05 44.66 -31.76
C ASP A 837 -9.06 45.78 -30.69
N GLU A 838 -7.91 46.04 -30.05
CA GLU A 838 -7.77 47.09 -29.03
C GLU A 838 -7.81 48.52 -29.60
N ALA A 839 -7.49 48.68 -30.90
CA ALA A 839 -7.62 49.97 -31.58
C ALA A 839 -9.07 50.27 -32.01
N GLY A 840 -9.97 49.31 -31.84
CA GLY A 840 -11.39 49.42 -32.15
C GLY A 840 -11.76 49.07 -33.60
N ASN A 841 -10.86 48.49 -34.38
CA ASN A 841 -11.20 48.00 -35.72
C ASN A 841 -12.02 46.71 -35.60
N GLU A 842 -13.03 46.54 -36.45
CA GLU A 842 -13.96 45.41 -36.43
C GLU A 842 -13.95 44.66 -37.77
N SER A 843 -13.94 43.32 -37.70
CA SER A 843 -13.96 42.43 -38.85
C SER A 843 -15.32 42.38 -39.55
N GLY A 844 -15.39 41.70 -40.69
CA GLY A 844 -16.67 41.19 -41.21
C GLY A 844 -17.33 40.19 -40.25
N LYS A 845 -18.63 39.93 -40.44
CA LYS A 845 -19.35 38.89 -39.70
C LYS A 845 -19.10 37.49 -40.28
N SER A 846 -19.11 36.48 -39.42
CA SER A 846 -18.96 35.06 -39.76
C SER A 846 -20.07 34.52 -40.68
N ASN A 847 -20.00 33.22 -41.01
CA ASN A 847 -21.16 32.49 -41.51
C ASN A 847 -22.32 32.55 -40.49
N GLN A 848 -23.54 32.36 -40.98
CA GLN A 848 -24.73 32.25 -40.13
C GLN A 848 -24.86 30.85 -39.53
N ALA A 849 -25.12 30.78 -38.22
CA ALA A 849 -25.57 29.56 -37.55
C ALA A 849 -27.08 29.66 -37.28
N VAL A 850 -27.86 28.81 -37.94
CA VAL A 850 -29.30 28.74 -37.76
C VAL A 850 -29.61 27.61 -36.78
N VAL A 851 -30.26 27.95 -35.67
CA VAL A 851 -30.56 27.01 -34.59
C VAL A 851 -32.03 27.14 -34.21
N THR A 852 -32.75 26.03 -34.24
CA THR A 852 -34.12 25.94 -33.72
C THR A 852 -34.06 25.33 -32.32
N THR A 853 -34.50 26.08 -31.31
CA THR A 853 -34.66 25.52 -29.96
C THR A 853 -35.76 24.45 -29.98
N PRO A 854 -35.59 23.32 -29.27
CA PRO A 854 -36.62 22.30 -29.20
C PRO A 854 -37.91 22.86 -28.61
N ALA A 855 -39.03 22.26 -29.00
CA ALA A 855 -40.30 22.51 -28.34
C ALA A 855 -40.23 22.09 -26.87
N ARG A 856 -40.91 22.83 -26.01
CA ARG A 856 -41.05 22.48 -24.61
C ARG A 856 -42.05 21.34 -24.48
N THR A 857 -41.65 20.23 -23.88
CA THR A 857 -42.57 19.13 -23.56
C THR A 857 -43.44 19.50 -22.35
N GLU A 858 -44.75 19.60 -22.56
CA GLU A 858 -45.75 19.86 -21.52
C GLU A 858 -46.63 18.62 -21.31
N TYR A 859 -46.87 18.24 -20.05
CA TYR A 859 -47.80 17.18 -19.66
C TYR A 859 -48.93 17.81 -18.85
N ILE A 860 -50.12 17.89 -19.44
CA ILE A 860 -51.32 18.41 -18.76
C ILE A 860 -52.21 17.23 -18.41
N ILE A 861 -52.56 17.11 -17.13
CA ILE A 861 -53.48 16.11 -16.61
C ILE A 861 -54.73 16.84 -16.16
N ASP A 862 -55.83 16.52 -16.81
CA ASP A 862 -57.16 17.06 -16.50
C ASP A 862 -57.77 16.40 -15.26
N GLU A 863 -58.85 16.96 -14.71
CA GLU A 863 -59.42 16.40 -13.49
C GLU A 863 -60.10 15.04 -13.69
N GLU A 864 -60.53 14.67 -14.91
CA GLU A 864 -61.09 13.34 -15.17
C GLU A 864 -60.02 12.25 -15.19
N ALA A 865 -58.77 12.62 -15.48
CA ALA A 865 -57.61 11.74 -15.38
C ALA A 865 -57.00 11.73 -13.96
N ALA A 866 -57.49 12.56 -13.05
CA ALA A 866 -57.07 12.55 -11.65
C ALA A 866 -57.71 11.39 -10.86
N THR A 867 -57.03 10.98 -9.79
CA THR A 867 -57.55 10.00 -8.82
C THR A 867 -58.06 10.72 -7.58
N TYR A 868 -59.11 10.19 -6.94
CA TYR A 868 -59.80 10.88 -5.86
C TYR A 868 -59.98 10.01 -4.62
N GLN A 869 -59.85 10.63 -3.45
CA GLN A 869 -60.41 10.14 -2.19
C GLN A 869 -61.55 11.08 -1.76
N GLY A 870 -62.69 10.50 -1.39
CA GLY A 870 -63.93 11.21 -1.08
C GLY A 870 -64.86 11.33 -2.29
N SER A 871 -66.12 11.68 -2.06
CA SER A 871 -67.14 11.87 -3.10
C SER A 871 -67.10 13.29 -3.70
N TRP A 872 -66.13 13.53 -4.59
CA TRP A 872 -66.00 14.82 -5.31
C TRP A 872 -67.14 15.02 -6.30
N THR A 873 -67.69 16.24 -6.34
CA THR A 873 -68.81 16.57 -7.22
C THR A 873 -68.33 17.27 -8.48
N THR A 874 -68.71 16.77 -9.65
CA THR A 874 -68.42 17.39 -10.95
C THR A 874 -69.33 18.59 -11.20
N SER A 875 -68.79 19.63 -11.84
CA SER A 875 -69.52 20.81 -12.28
C SER A 875 -69.06 21.26 -13.66
N THR A 876 -70.02 21.60 -14.52
CA THR A 876 -69.79 22.05 -15.90
C THR A 876 -70.13 23.53 -16.09
N CYS A 877 -70.12 24.33 -15.01
CA CYS A 877 -70.53 25.73 -15.08
C CYS A 877 -69.39 26.64 -15.58
N ASP A 878 -69.58 27.18 -16.78
CA ASP A 878 -68.75 28.18 -17.47
C ASP A 878 -67.39 27.68 -18.00
N PRO A 879 -67.33 27.27 -19.28
CA PRO A 879 -66.12 26.74 -19.91
C PRO A 879 -64.95 27.72 -20.03
N SER A 880 -65.16 29.01 -19.75
CA SER A 880 -64.10 30.03 -19.94
C SER A 880 -63.07 30.10 -18.82
N LEU A 881 -63.34 29.47 -17.66
CA LEU A 881 -62.51 29.58 -16.45
C LEU A 881 -61.99 28.24 -15.90
N ALA A 882 -62.32 27.12 -16.55
CA ALA A 882 -61.83 25.80 -16.21
C ALA A 882 -61.09 25.20 -17.42
N TYR A 883 -60.07 24.36 -17.18
CA TYR A 883 -59.45 23.63 -18.28
C TYR A 883 -60.47 22.64 -18.85
N ASN A 884 -60.57 22.57 -20.18
CA ASN A 884 -61.50 21.68 -20.91
C ASN A 884 -63.02 21.84 -20.59
N GLY A 885 -63.39 22.71 -19.67
CA GLY A 885 -64.74 23.23 -19.47
C GLY A 885 -65.50 22.68 -18.25
N ASP A 886 -64.90 21.77 -17.50
CA ASP A 886 -65.41 21.22 -16.25
C ASP A 886 -64.37 21.19 -15.14
N TYR A 887 -64.84 20.91 -13.93
CA TYR A 887 -64.00 20.79 -12.74
C TYR A 887 -64.74 19.96 -11.68
N ARG A 888 -64.01 19.53 -10.65
CA ARG A 888 -64.57 18.89 -9.46
C ARG A 888 -64.35 19.73 -8.22
N TYR A 889 -65.28 19.63 -7.27
CA TYR A 889 -65.18 20.34 -6.00
C TYR A 889 -65.50 19.46 -4.80
N TYR A 890 -64.95 19.85 -3.65
CA TYR A 890 -65.19 19.22 -2.36
C TYR A 890 -65.20 20.26 -1.23
N SER A 891 -66.02 20.04 -0.21
CA SER A 891 -66.13 20.94 0.94
C SER A 891 -64.84 20.98 1.77
N THR A 892 -64.44 22.17 2.22
CA THR A 892 -63.29 22.34 3.11
C THR A 892 -63.52 21.68 4.46
N ALA A 893 -62.45 21.24 5.10
CA ALA A 893 -62.45 20.65 6.43
C ALA A 893 -61.28 21.20 7.29
N SER A 894 -61.40 21.03 8.61
CA SER A 894 -60.34 21.41 9.56
C SER A 894 -59.05 20.60 9.38
N SER A 895 -59.15 19.39 8.83
CA SER A 895 -58.05 18.51 8.45
C SER A 895 -58.39 17.76 7.16
N GLU A 896 -57.38 17.25 6.43
CA GLU A 896 -57.60 16.54 5.16
C GLU A 896 -58.44 15.27 5.38
N THR A 897 -59.59 15.21 4.72
CA THR A 897 -60.50 14.06 4.70
C THR A 897 -60.77 13.55 3.27
N ALA A 898 -60.46 14.37 2.27
CA ALA A 898 -60.60 14.09 0.85
C ALA A 898 -59.45 14.75 0.07
N TRP A 899 -59.06 14.15 -1.06
CA TRP A 899 -58.03 14.69 -1.94
C TRP A 899 -58.25 14.32 -3.40
N ALA A 900 -57.64 15.10 -4.30
CA ALA A 900 -57.48 14.84 -5.73
C ALA A 900 -55.99 14.70 -6.06
N LYS A 901 -55.60 13.76 -6.92
CA LYS A 901 -54.21 13.47 -7.28
C LYS A 901 -54.02 13.32 -8.79
N TRP A 902 -53.15 14.15 -9.36
CA TRP A 902 -52.72 14.13 -10.76
C TRP A 902 -51.35 13.49 -10.89
N THR A 903 -51.27 12.38 -11.63
CA THR A 903 -50.04 11.60 -11.83
C THR A 903 -49.64 11.64 -13.30
N PRO A 904 -48.64 12.45 -13.70
CA PRO A 904 -48.13 12.45 -15.07
C PRO A 904 -47.44 11.13 -15.42
N ASN A 905 -47.41 10.76 -16.71
CA ASN A 905 -46.48 9.77 -17.23
C ASN A 905 -45.35 10.49 -17.98
N LEU A 906 -44.25 10.78 -17.28
CA LEU A 906 -43.14 11.57 -17.82
C LEU A 906 -42.23 10.68 -18.68
N GLU A 907 -41.98 11.07 -19.93
CA GLU A 907 -41.22 10.21 -20.88
C GLU A 907 -39.72 10.12 -20.55
N ALA A 908 -39.18 11.10 -19.81
CA ALA A 908 -37.78 11.15 -19.44
C ALA A 908 -37.59 11.85 -18.09
N SER A 909 -36.53 11.48 -17.36
CA SER A 909 -36.13 12.23 -16.18
C SER A 909 -35.68 13.64 -16.56
N GLY A 910 -35.76 14.56 -15.60
CA GLY A 910 -35.32 15.94 -15.77
C GLY A 910 -35.92 16.88 -14.74
N ASN A 911 -35.61 18.16 -14.87
CA ASN A 911 -36.21 19.19 -14.03
C ASN A 911 -37.51 19.70 -14.65
N TYR A 912 -38.55 19.82 -13.82
CA TYR A 912 -39.86 20.26 -14.24
C TYR A 912 -40.35 21.45 -13.41
N ASN A 913 -41.08 22.34 -14.07
CA ASN A 913 -41.95 23.31 -13.41
C ASN A 913 -43.37 22.74 -13.37
N VAL A 914 -44.06 22.86 -12.23
CA VAL A 914 -45.42 22.32 -12.04
C VAL A 914 -46.39 23.45 -11.74
N TYR A 915 -47.56 23.41 -12.37
CA TYR A 915 -48.60 24.42 -12.29
C TYR A 915 -49.96 23.77 -12.03
N CYS A 916 -50.88 24.49 -11.38
CA CYS A 916 -52.30 24.11 -11.30
C CYS A 916 -53.17 25.12 -12.06
N MET A 917 -54.30 24.65 -12.57
CA MET A 917 -55.43 25.47 -13.01
C MET A 917 -56.59 25.26 -12.05
N TYR A 918 -57.49 26.25 -11.97
CA TYR A 918 -58.73 26.14 -11.22
C TYR A 918 -59.69 27.26 -11.64
N ARG A 919 -60.98 27.07 -11.34
CA ARG A 919 -62.00 28.11 -11.42
C ARG A 919 -62.08 28.92 -10.14
N SER A 920 -61.88 30.24 -10.24
CA SER A 920 -62.02 31.15 -9.10
C SER A 920 -63.47 31.44 -8.74
N GLY A 921 -63.74 31.72 -7.45
CA GLY A 921 -65.07 32.13 -6.99
C GLY A 921 -65.07 32.57 -5.52
N SER A 922 -66.11 33.30 -5.10
CA SER A 922 -66.20 33.86 -3.74
C SER A 922 -66.40 32.80 -2.65
N ASN A 923 -66.86 31.59 -3.00
CA ASN A 923 -67.05 30.47 -2.08
C ASN A 923 -65.90 29.44 -2.14
N ARG A 924 -64.74 29.79 -2.71
CA ARG A 924 -63.56 28.93 -2.78
C ARG A 924 -62.61 29.18 -1.62
N SER A 925 -61.80 28.19 -1.26
CA SER A 925 -60.73 28.37 -0.29
C SER A 925 -59.65 29.33 -0.81
N ALA A 926 -59.21 30.25 0.06
CA ALA A 926 -58.01 31.05 -0.21
C ALA A 926 -56.71 30.30 0.14
N LYS A 927 -56.83 29.06 0.63
CA LYS A 927 -55.76 28.23 1.21
C LYS A 927 -55.91 26.78 0.75
N ALA A 928 -56.10 26.56 -0.55
CA ALA A 928 -56.18 25.21 -1.10
C ALA A 928 -54.78 24.57 -1.11
N PRO A 929 -54.51 23.49 -0.35
CA PRO A 929 -53.18 22.91 -0.23
C PRO A 929 -52.86 21.97 -1.39
N TYR A 930 -52.02 22.42 -2.32
CA TYR A 930 -51.42 21.59 -3.37
C TYR A 930 -50.06 21.09 -2.92
N THR A 931 -49.83 19.78 -2.87
CA THR A 931 -48.53 19.18 -2.58
C THR A 931 -47.97 18.50 -3.81
N VAL A 932 -46.80 18.93 -4.26
CA VAL A 932 -46.07 18.35 -5.39
C VAL A 932 -44.99 17.41 -4.85
N TYR A 933 -44.93 16.18 -5.37
CA TYR A 933 -43.96 15.14 -5.00
C TYR A 933 -43.06 14.85 -6.20
N TRP A 934 -41.74 14.87 -5.98
CA TRP A 934 -40.71 14.57 -6.98
C TRP A 934 -39.66 13.63 -6.38
N ASN A 935 -38.59 13.31 -7.13
CA ASN A 935 -37.58 12.37 -6.64
C ASN A 935 -36.81 12.96 -5.43
N GLY A 936 -36.94 12.33 -4.26
CA GLY A 936 -36.26 12.75 -3.04
C GLY A 936 -36.86 13.95 -2.31
N GLY A 937 -38.08 14.40 -2.65
CA GLY A 937 -38.71 15.50 -1.91
C GLY A 937 -40.16 15.83 -2.29
N SER A 938 -40.77 16.72 -1.51
CA SER A 938 -42.09 17.28 -1.78
C SER A 938 -42.22 18.72 -1.28
N GLN A 939 -43.19 19.46 -1.80
CA GLN A 939 -43.51 20.81 -1.33
C GLN A 939 -45.02 21.07 -1.41
N THR A 940 -45.58 21.62 -0.33
CA THR A 940 -46.95 22.09 -0.27
C THR A 940 -47.03 23.60 -0.53
N VAL A 941 -47.97 24.00 -1.38
CA VAL A 941 -48.26 25.38 -1.76
C VAL A 941 -49.73 25.66 -1.47
N GLN A 942 -49.99 26.72 -0.71
CA GLN A 942 -51.35 27.19 -0.44
C GLN A 942 -51.79 28.10 -1.59
N VAL A 943 -52.77 27.64 -2.36
CA VAL A 943 -53.27 28.36 -3.54
C VAL A 943 -54.56 29.09 -3.20
N ASN A 944 -54.60 30.39 -3.49
CA ASN A 944 -55.78 31.20 -3.29
C ASN A 944 -56.76 31.04 -4.47
N GLN A 945 -57.76 30.18 -4.30
CA GLN A 945 -58.75 29.90 -5.32
C GLN A 945 -59.88 30.95 -5.40
N THR A 946 -59.79 32.06 -4.66
CA THR A 946 -60.76 33.17 -4.80
C THR A 946 -60.46 34.10 -5.98
N ALA A 947 -59.23 34.03 -6.54
CA ALA A 947 -58.76 34.88 -7.63
C ALA A 947 -57.83 34.12 -8.60
N ASN A 948 -57.52 34.73 -9.75
CA ASN A 948 -56.64 34.19 -10.81
C ASN A 948 -57.12 32.89 -11.48
N GLY A 949 -58.42 32.59 -11.42
CA GLY A 949 -58.98 31.43 -12.11
C GLY A 949 -58.84 31.53 -13.63
N GLY A 950 -58.76 30.38 -14.30
CA GLY A 950 -58.53 30.30 -15.76
C GLY A 950 -57.09 30.60 -16.20
N THR A 951 -56.13 30.71 -15.26
CA THR A 951 -54.70 30.87 -15.56
C THR A 951 -53.86 29.78 -14.89
N TRP A 952 -52.70 29.45 -15.46
CA TRP A 952 -51.77 28.48 -14.86
C TRP A 952 -51.01 29.12 -13.69
N VAL A 953 -51.32 28.68 -12.47
CA VAL A 953 -50.65 29.14 -11.25
C VAL A 953 -49.47 28.22 -10.92
N THR A 954 -48.30 28.81 -10.69
CA THR A 954 -47.08 28.03 -10.42
C THR A 954 -47.12 27.42 -9.02
N LEU A 955 -46.86 26.11 -8.93
CA LEU A 955 -46.67 25.39 -7.68
C LEU A 955 -45.18 25.31 -7.33
N VAL A 956 -44.36 24.74 -8.23
CA VAL A 956 -42.91 24.61 -8.04
C VAL A 956 -42.15 24.86 -9.35
N THR A 957 -40.90 25.29 -9.24
CA THR A 957 -39.98 25.46 -10.37
C THR A 957 -38.73 24.60 -10.19
N ASN A 958 -38.20 24.11 -11.32
CA ASN A 958 -36.93 23.42 -11.45
C ASN A 958 -36.73 22.24 -10.46
N LYS A 959 -37.75 21.38 -10.32
CA LYS A 959 -37.69 20.21 -9.42
C LYS A 959 -37.36 18.92 -10.19
N PRO A 960 -36.52 18.02 -9.64
CA PRO A 960 -36.06 16.82 -10.35
C PRO A 960 -37.10 15.69 -10.30
N PHE A 961 -37.71 15.39 -11.44
CA PHE A 961 -38.61 14.24 -11.61
C PHE A 961 -37.89 13.09 -12.31
N ALA A 962 -38.22 11.86 -11.91
CA ALA A 962 -37.86 10.67 -12.66
C ALA A 962 -38.83 10.46 -13.84
N ALA A 963 -38.39 9.70 -14.85
CA ALA A 963 -39.29 9.20 -15.88
C ALA A 963 -40.37 8.29 -15.25
N GLY A 964 -41.52 8.18 -15.91
CA GLY A 964 -42.67 7.39 -15.47
C GLY A 964 -43.63 8.17 -14.57
N THR A 965 -44.27 7.45 -13.64
CA THR A 965 -45.45 7.91 -12.87
C THR A 965 -45.16 8.13 -11.38
N THR A 966 -43.88 8.24 -11.01
CA THR A 966 -43.45 8.31 -9.60
C THR A 966 -43.72 9.68 -8.96
N GLY A 967 -43.54 10.78 -9.69
CA GLY A 967 -43.90 12.12 -9.23
C GLY A 967 -45.37 12.44 -9.49
N TYR A 968 -46.00 13.22 -8.61
CA TYR A 968 -47.41 13.58 -8.71
C TYR A 968 -47.75 14.84 -7.91
N THR A 969 -48.93 15.40 -8.14
CA THR A 969 -49.48 16.56 -7.41
C THR A 969 -50.77 16.15 -6.73
N LYS A 970 -50.93 16.55 -5.47
CA LYS A 970 -52.11 16.24 -4.65
C LYS A 970 -52.75 17.52 -4.11
N LEU A 971 -54.04 17.72 -4.33
CA LEU A 971 -54.86 18.74 -3.67
C LEU A 971 -55.64 18.12 -2.52
N GLY A 972 -55.49 18.63 -1.30
CA GLY A 972 -56.30 18.22 -0.14
C GLY A 972 -57.44 19.20 0.17
N ASN A 973 -58.49 18.75 0.85
CA ASN A 973 -59.57 19.62 1.34
C ASN A 973 -59.35 20.19 2.76
N GLY A 974 -58.23 19.84 3.42
CA GLY A 974 -57.90 20.27 4.78
C GLY A 974 -57.35 21.70 4.85
N THR A 975 -58.19 22.70 4.63
CA THR A 975 -57.77 24.12 4.56
C THR A 975 -57.83 24.83 5.91
N GLY A 976 -58.44 24.21 6.93
CA GLY A 976 -58.74 24.84 8.21
C GLY A 976 -59.98 25.75 8.17
N GLU A 977 -60.67 25.84 7.04
CA GLU A 977 -61.84 26.69 6.83
C GLU A 977 -63.14 25.86 6.81
N SER A 978 -64.25 26.43 7.28
CA SER A 978 -65.58 25.82 7.20
C SER A 978 -66.43 26.52 6.15
N SER A 979 -67.34 25.78 5.50
CA SER A 979 -68.35 26.30 4.55
C SER A 979 -67.81 26.87 3.23
N LEU A 980 -66.58 26.51 2.84
CA LEU A 980 -65.99 26.80 1.52
C LEU A 980 -65.77 25.48 0.75
N VAL A 981 -65.29 25.59 -0.50
CA VAL A 981 -64.89 24.42 -1.30
C VAL A 981 -63.47 24.59 -1.88
N VAL A 982 -62.77 23.47 -2.10
CA VAL A 982 -61.57 23.40 -2.94
C VAL A 982 -61.95 22.89 -4.33
N ILE A 983 -61.25 23.39 -5.35
CA ILE A 983 -61.48 23.08 -6.77
C ILE A 983 -60.31 22.29 -7.34
N ALA A 984 -60.62 21.11 -7.89
CA ALA A 984 -59.74 20.29 -8.69
C ALA A 984 -60.13 20.43 -10.17
N ASP A 985 -59.16 20.81 -10.99
CA ASP A 985 -59.28 21.07 -12.43
C ASP A 985 -58.00 20.43 -13.04
N ALA A 986 -57.17 21.15 -13.81
CA ALA A 986 -55.95 20.56 -14.36
C ALA A 986 -54.64 20.84 -13.59
N VAL A 987 -53.66 19.95 -13.75
CA VAL A 987 -52.25 20.15 -13.34
C VAL A 987 -51.33 19.98 -14.55
N LYS A 988 -50.35 20.87 -14.68
CA LYS A 988 -49.38 20.89 -15.79
C LYS A 988 -47.94 20.70 -15.30
N TYR A 989 -47.20 19.81 -15.95
CA TYR A 989 -45.76 19.56 -15.73
C TYR A 989 -44.99 19.91 -16.99
N ASN A 990 -44.00 20.79 -16.84
CA ASN A 990 -43.26 21.29 -17.98
C ASN A 990 -41.76 21.06 -17.81
N LYS A 991 -41.17 20.27 -18.70
CA LYS A 991 -39.73 20.00 -18.70
C LYS A 991 -38.96 21.29 -18.99
N GLN A 992 -37.86 21.52 -18.28
CA GLN A 992 -36.92 22.64 -18.52
C GLN A 992 -35.89 22.29 -19.58
#